data_AF-A0A103XJ71-F1
#
_entry.id   AF-A0A103XJ71-F1
#
_cell.length_a   1.000
_cell.length_b   1.000
_cell.length_c   1.000
_cell.angle_alpha   90.00
_cell.angle_beta   90.00
_cell.angle_gamma   90.00
#
_symmetry.space_group_name_H-M   'P 1'
#
loop_
_entity.id
_entity.type
_entity.pdbx_description
1 polymer ?
#
loop_
_entity_poly.entity_id
_entity_poly.type
_entity_poly.pdbx_seq_one_letter_code
_entity_poly.pdbx_strand_id
1 'polypeptide(L)'
;MDSPKKMRQMGGDICMELKDVRSATNNFGDKPIGKGGFGKVYKGQLFLAQGPCTVAFKCLDRKFGQGDTEFWKEIMMLSKLRHQNLVSLLCFCNDDAERIIVYEYASRGSLDRYLGDASLTWTQRLQICHGAACGLNYLHDPMKTQQRILHRDIKSSNILLDEKWNAKVSDFGLSKIGPANQPHTYLISNVIGTPGYCDPLYWEVGLLSKESDVYSFGVNFHRDKPTLVKTPTSYKSKQEFHHLQIQLKYITSATDNFSIDKLLGRGPFGPVYKGELYLQDGRSMVACKRLDRSLGRGNTEFWREVKMLSKYKHENLISLLGFCDESDERILVYEYAPRGTLGRYLSDTNLTWVERLKICIGVARALSYLHDPVEIEKPVIHRDVKSAIILLDENWTPKVTDFGLSKIGLPNEPQENIVGTIGYCDPSYWDIGFLSKESDVYSFGVVLFEVMCGRLCFEYGKGKKIRILVPMWKKYYEEKRLDDIIYHDLKEQTEHNSLYTFSAIAYRCLKKAREERPPIAEVVKELEIALEQQTCFHMIPYKILRFSNVVRGVMHDGFKVEVKTQFLLPRITYTVNLVFKHSGMDHGTHIPFKFKFDADKCYSNACISHVREDGWLMIELRQFTSYRKEHEFKIEFLPLFRISSSTIQYFIDGIEFRPVEYYGMEFQWKMELVTGRTPCCVFKGL
;
A
#
# COMPACT_ATOMS: atom_id res chain seq x y z
N MET A 1 -11.54 16.35 14.03
CA MET A 1 -12.31 17.34 13.26
C MET A 1 -13.65 17.52 13.95
N ASP A 2 -13.85 18.68 14.58
CA ASP A 2 -15.14 19.04 15.18
C ASP A 2 -16.21 19.24 14.09
N SER A 3 -17.43 18.81 14.39
CA SER A 3 -18.57 18.83 13.45
C SER A 3 -18.95 20.26 12.95
N PRO A 4 -19.56 20.39 11.75
CA PRO A 4 -20.07 21.66 11.21
C PRO A 4 -21.09 22.38 12.12
N LYS A 5 -21.69 21.66 13.07
CA LYS A 5 -22.66 22.20 14.03
C LYS A 5 -22.01 23.04 15.13
N LYS A 6 -20.77 22.74 15.54
CA LYS A 6 -20.01 23.57 16.50
C LYS A 6 -19.50 24.87 15.87
N MET A 7 -19.22 24.88 14.57
CA MET A 7 -18.76 26.08 13.85
C MET A 7 -19.86 27.13 13.65
N ARG A 8 -21.14 26.74 13.62
CA ARG A 8 -22.26 27.70 13.68
C ARG A 8 -22.36 28.44 15.02
N GLN A 9 -21.92 27.83 16.11
CA GLN A 9 -21.95 28.45 17.45
C GLN A 9 -20.76 29.39 17.73
N MET A 10 -19.68 29.33 16.94
CA MET A 10 -18.50 30.21 17.12
C MET A 10 -18.62 31.58 16.41
N GLY A 11 -19.65 31.80 15.59
CA GLY A 11 -19.74 32.93 14.65
C GLY A 11 -20.92 33.89 14.87
N GLY A 12 -21.39 34.05 16.11
CA GLY A 12 -22.58 34.85 16.43
C GLY A 12 -22.57 36.29 15.89
N ASP A 13 -21.39 36.91 15.77
CA ASP A 13 -21.24 38.32 15.39
C ASP A 13 -20.63 38.56 13.98
N ILE A 14 -20.28 37.50 13.22
CA ILE A 14 -19.51 37.61 11.95
C ILE A 14 -20.27 37.04 10.74
N CYS A 15 -21.44 36.44 10.94
CA CYS A 15 -22.29 35.90 9.87
C CYS A 15 -23.38 36.92 9.46
N MET A 16 -23.53 37.17 8.16
CA MET A 16 -24.57 38.06 7.62
C MET A 16 -25.53 37.31 6.69
N GLU A 17 -26.77 37.79 6.61
CA GLU A 17 -27.79 37.17 5.75
C GLU A 17 -27.63 37.58 4.29
N LEU A 18 -28.04 36.70 3.37
CA LEU A 18 -27.95 36.98 1.92
C LEU A 18 -28.78 38.21 1.49
N LYS A 19 -29.87 38.50 2.20
CA LYS A 19 -30.71 39.70 1.95
C LYS A 19 -29.91 40.99 2.15
N ASP A 20 -29.03 41.00 3.16
CA ASP A 20 -28.22 42.17 3.51
C ASP A 20 -27.06 42.33 2.51
N VAL A 21 -26.49 41.21 2.04
CA VAL A 21 -25.51 41.23 0.93
C VAL A 21 -26.13 41.81 -0.34
N ARG A 22 -27.34 41.37 -0.69
CA ARG A 22 -28.06 41.86 -1.88
C ARG A 22 -28.39 43.34 -1.77
N SER A 23 -28.82 43.81 -0.59
CA SER A 23 -29.05 45.23 -0.34
C SER A 23 -27.74 46.05 -0.50
N ALA A 24 -26.65 45.58 0.12
CA ALA A 24 -25.35 46.24 0.10
C ALA A 24 -24.69 46.31 -1.29
N THR A 25 -25.05 45.38 -2.19
CA THR A 25 -24.49 45.26 -3.55
C THR A 25 -25.46 45.68 -4.65
N ASN A 26 -26.62 46.25 -4.30
CA ASN A 26 -27.69 46.57 -5.25
C ASN A 26 -28.05 45.37 -6.14
N ASN A 27 -28.33 44.21 -5.52
CA ASN A 27 -28.59 42.92 -6.17
C ASN A 27 -27.49 42.48 -7.14
N PHE A 28 -26.21 42.77 -6.83
CA PHE A 28 -25.08 42.53 -7.74
C PHE A 28 -25.25 43.22 -9.11
N GLY A 29 -25.99 44.33 -9.15
CA GLY A 29 -26.31 45.07 -10.38
C GLY A 29 -25.10 45.77 -11.01
N ASP A 30 -24.07 46.04 -10.22
CA ASP A 30 -22.81 46.61 -10.69
C ASP A 30 -21.89 45.55 -11.33
N LYS A 31 -21.07 45.97 -12.30
CA LYS A 31 -20.06 45.09 -12.88
C LYS A 31 -19.07 44.63 -11.80
N PRO A 32 -18.68 43.34 -11.79
CA PRO A 32 -17.66 42.85 -10.87
C PRO A 32 -16.37 43.68 -10.97
N ILE A 33 -15.84 44.10 -9.82
CA ILE A 33 -14.57 44.84 -9.72
C ILE A 33 -13.34 43.93 -9.89
N GLY A 34 -13.55 42.62 -9.82
CA GLY A 34 -12.55 41.58 -10.09
C GLY A 34 -13.20 40.24 -10.41
N LYS A 35 -12.51 39.42 -11.20
CA LYS A 35 -12.90 38.05 -11.52
C LYS A 35 -11.66 37.17 -11.50
N GLY A 36 -11.62 36.20 -10.59
CA GLY A 36 -10.51 35.25 -10.43
C GLY A 36 -10.96 33.80 -10.66
N GLY A 37 -10.03 32.85 -10.47
CA GLY A 37 -10.31 31.42 -10.61
C GLY A 37 -11.33 30.87 -9.59
N PHE A 38 -11.58 31.61 -8.51
CA PHE A 38 -12.46 31.21 -7.41
C PHE A 38 -13.78 31.98 -7.36
N GLY A 39 -14.02 32.95 -8.26
CA GLY A 39 -15.30 33.67 -8.30
C GLY A 39 -15.21 35.14 -8.68
N LYS A 40 -16.30 35.86 -8.43
CA LYS A 40 -16.47 37.29 -8.76
C LYS A 40 -16.41 38.14 -7.50
N VAL A 41 -15.80 39.32 -7.61
CA VAL A 41 -15.73 40.29 -6.51
C VAL A 41 -16.58 41.52 -6.86
N TYR A 42 -17.45 41.94 -5.96
CA TYR A 42 -18.29 43.12 -6.09
C TYR A 42 -17.94 44.16 -5.02
N LYS A 43 -18.10 45.43 -5.35
CA LYS A 43 -18.04 46.53 -4.39
C LYS A 43 -19.43 46.70 -3.79
N GLY A 44 -19.52 47.05 -2.51
CA GLY A 44 -20.77 47.46 -1.90
C GLY A 44 -20.56 48.30 -0.65
N GLN A 45 -21.67 48.75 -0.05
CA GLN A 45 -21.67 49.51 1.20
C GLN A 45 -22.35 48.72 2.31
N LEU A 46 -21.65 48.57 3.44
CA LEU A 46 -22.21 48.04 4.69
C LEU A 46 -22.37 49.15 5.71
N PHE A 47 -23.53 49.22 6.36
CA PHE A 47 -23.74 50.13 7.48
C PHE A 47 -23.32 49.40 8.76
N LEU A 48 -22.10 49.69 9.23
CA LEU A 48 -21.59 49.19 10.50
C LEU A 48 -21.91 50.22 11.60
N ALA A 49 -21.76 49.84 12.87
CA ALA A 49 -22.01 50.73 14.02
C ALA A 49 -21.20 52.05 13.98
N GLN A 50 -20.13 52.10 13.19
CA GLN A 50 -19.23 53.26 13.02
C GLN A 50 -19.56 54.11 11.78
N GLY A 51 -20.61 53.78 11.02
CA GLY A 51 -21.03 54.47 9.79
C GLY A 51 -20.93 53.60 8.53
N PRO A 52 -21.25 54.17 7.35
CA PRO A 52 -21.16 53.46 6.08
C PRO A 52 -19.71 53.09 5.75
N CYS A 53 -19.45 51.80 5.58
CA CYS A 53 -18.17 51.24 5.24
C CYS A 53 -18.22 50.66 3.82
N THR A 54 -17.26 51.04 2.98
CA THR A 54 -17.12 50.43 1.65
C THR A 54 -16.38 49.11 1.79
N VAL A 55 -16.94 48.03 1.22
CA VAL A 55 -16.44 46.66 1.38
C VAL A 55 -16.36 45.92 0.04
N ALA A 56 -15.60 44.83 0.03
CA ALA A 56 -15.49 43.93 -1.12
C ALA A 56 -16.17 42.59 -0.82
N PHE A 57 -17.14 42.20 -1.65
CA PHE A 57 -17.87 40.94 -1.59
C PHE A 57 -17.28 39.95 -2.58
N LYS A 58 -16.54 38.94 -2.11
CA LYS A 58 -16.02 37.84 -2.93
C LYS A 58 -17.03 36.70 -2.93
N CYS A 59 -17.76 36.56 -4.03
CA CYS A 59 -18.73 35.48 -4.27
C CYS A 59 -18.02 34.29 -4.93
N LEU A 60 -18.02 33.14 -4.27
CA LEU A 60 -17.34 31.95 -4.77
C LEU A 60 -18.16 31.22 -5.85
N ASP A 61 -17.53 30.84 -6.96
CA ASP A 61 -18.20 30.13 -8.07
C ASP A 61 -18.23 28.62 -7.82
N ARG A 62 -19.43 28.03 -7.78
CA ARG A 62 -19.66 26.61 -7.52
C ARG A 62 -19.64 25.71 -8.76
N LYS A 63 -19.46 26.27 -9.96
CA LYS A 63 -19.54 25.52 -11.24
C LYS A 63 -18.60 24.32 -11.37
N PHE A 64 -17.59 24.19 -10.52
CA PHE A 64 -16.62 23.08 -10.54
C PHE A 64 -16.63 22.16 -9.31
N GLY A 65 -17.57 22.33 -8.36
CA GLY A 65 -17.70 21.44 -7.19
C GLY A 65 -16.53 21.47 -6.19
N GLN A 66 -15.59 22.40 -6.34
CA GLN A 66 -14.46 22.68 -5.43
C GLN A 66 -14.58 24.14 -4.98
N GLY A 67 -14.47 24.43 -3.67
CA GLY A 67 -14.60 25.79 -3.16
C GLY A 67 -15.07 25.91 -1.70
N ASP A 68 -15.77 24.89 -1.17
CA ASP A 68 -16.24 24.92 0.23
C ASP A 68 -15.04 24.81 1.21
N THR A 69 -14.00 24.06 0.86
CA THR A 69 -12.79 23.92 1.69
C THR A 69 -12.01 25.23 1.74
N GLU A 70 -11.80 25.88 0.59
CA GLU A 70 -11.12 27.15 0.45
C GLU A 70 -11.87 28.26 1.19
N PHE A 71 -13.21 28.29 1.09
CA PHE A 71 -14.07 29.21 1.83
C PHE A 71 -13.84 29.13 3.34
N TRP A 72 -13.93 27.93 3.92
CA TRP A 72 -13.76 27.75 5.36
C TRP A 72 -12.31 27.97 5.81
N LYS A 73 -11.32 27.59 5.00
CA LYS A 73 -9.90 27.85 5.29
C LYS A 73 -9.64 29.36 5.39
N GLU A 74 -10.13 30.13 4.43
CA GLU A 74 -9.93 31.57 4.38
C GLU A 74 -10.57 32.28 5.58
N ILE A 75 -11.81 31.91 5.95
CA ILE A 75 -12.50 32.44 7.15
C ILE A 75 -11.74 32.06 8.43
N MET A 76 -11.34 30.80 8.56
CA MET A 76 -10.65 30.30 9.75
C MET A 76 -9.31 31.02 9.97
N MET A 77 -8.57 31.31 8.91
CA MET A 77 -7.29 32.02 9.03
C MET A 77 -7.51 33.50 9.33
N LEU A 78 -8.30 34.20 8.51
CA LEU A 78 -8.45 35.66 8.64
C LEU A 78 -9.28 36.11 9.86
N SER A 79 -10.06 35.22 10.47
CA SER A 79 -10.69 35.50 11.78
C SER A 79 -9.69 35.61 12.92
N LYS A 80 -8.51 34.99 12.78
CA LYS A 80 -7.45 34.96 13.82
C LYS A 80 -6.26 35.86 13.51
N LEU A 81 -6.08 36.25 12.25
CA LEU A 81 -4.96 37.06 11.79
C LEU A 81 -5.32 38.54 11.78
N ARG A 82 -4.49 39.37 12.40
CA ARG A 82 -4.63 40.84 12.41
C ARG A 82 -3.28 41.48 12.16
N HIS A 83 -3.12 42.10 11.00
CA HIS A 83 -1.90 42.81 10.63
C HIS A 83 -2.20 43.85 9.55
N GLN A 84 -1.55 45.01 9.59
CA GLN A 84 -1.81 46.12 8.67
C GLN A 84 -1.62 45.75 7.18
N ASN A 85 -0.71 44.81 6.91
CA ASN A 85 -0.39 44.32 5.56
C ASN A 85 -1.09 43.00 5.18
N LEU A 86 -2.14 42.61 5.88
CA LEU A 86 -3.06 41.55 5.48
C LEU A 86 -4.43 42.15 5.22
N VAL A 87 -5.20 41.55 4.30
CA VAL A 87 -6.60 41.94 4.11
C VAL A 87 -7.43 41.52 5.32
N SER A 88 -8.27 42.42 5.81
CA SER A 88 -9.12 42.19 6.97
C SER A 88 -10.44 41.56 6.55
N LEU A 89 -10.76 40.40 7.12
CA LEU A 89 -12.09 39.82 7.10
C LEU A 89 -13.02 40.61 8.02
N LEU A 90 -14.16 41.06 7.46
CA LEU A 90 -15.22 41.76 8.20
C LEU A 90 -16.33 40.80 8.60
N CYS A 91 -16.89 40.08 7.62
CA CYS A 91 -17.95 39.10 7.81
C CYS A 91 -18.01 38.09 6.66
N PHE A 92 -18.91 37.11 6.74
CA PHE A 92 -19.18 36.17 5.66
C PHE A 92 -20.68 35.83 5.58
N CYS A 93 -21.13 35.35 4.42
CA CYS A 93 -22.47 34.84 4.19
C CYS A 93 -22.41 33.37 3.74
N ASN A 94 -23.32 32.57 4.29
CA ASN A 94 -23.40 31.12 4.07
C ASN A 94 -24.87 30.66 3.91
N ASP A 95 -25.69 31.46 3.25
CA ASP A 95 -27.12 31.23 3.04
C ASP A 95 -27.43 30.73 1.63
N ASP A 96 -28.53 29.98 1.46
CA ASP A 96 -29.09 29.56 0.16
C ASP A 96 -28.08 29.03 -0.86
N ALA A 97 -27.11 28.23 -0.38
CA ALA A 97 -26.03 27.67 -1.19
C ALA A 97 -25.03 28.71 -1.76
N GLU A 98 -25.14 29.98 -1.41
CA GLU A 98 -24.16 31.03 -1.68
C GLU A 98 -23.04 31.00 -0.63
N ARG A 99 -21.83 31.34 -1.06
CA ARG A 99 -20.63 31.43 -0.22
C ARG A 99 -19.95 32.74 -0.54
N ILE A 100 -20.06 33.71 0.37
CA ILE A 100 -19.58 35.06 0.15
C ILE A 100 -18.70 35.48 1.31
N ILE A 101 -17.48 35.92 1.00
CA ILE A 101 -16.55 36.47 2.00
C ILE A 101 -16.51 37.98 1.83
N VAL A 102 -16.61 38.72 2.94
CA VAL A 102 -16.63 40.18 2.93
C VAL A 102 -15.35 40.73 3.57
N TYR A 103 -14.60 41.49 2.78
CA TYR A 103 -13.34 42.09 3.19
C TYR A 103 -13.43 43.62 3.27
N GLU A 104 -12.46 44.21 3.95
CA GLU A 104 -12.14 45.63 3.74
C GLU A 104 -11.89 45.93 2.25
N TYR A 105 -12.33 47.10 1.79
CA TYR A 105 -12.13 47.51 0.41
C TYR A 105 -10.77 48.18 0.22
N ALA A 106 -9.85 47.50 -0.48
CA ALA A 106 -8.59 48.07 -0.94
C ALA A 106 -8.83 48.94 -2.20
N SER A 107 -8.91 50.26 -2.01
CA SER A 107 -9.45 51.19 -3.01
C SER A 107 -8.65 51.31 -4.29
N ARG A 108 -7.35 50.99 -4.28
CA ARG A 108 -6.50 50.97 -5.48
C ARG A 108 -6.51 49.61 -6.19
N GLY A 109 -7.16 48.59 -5.64
CA GLY A 109 -7.23 47.26 -6.25
C GLY A 109 -5.89 46.51 -6.20
N SER A 110 -5.68 45.58 -7.12
CA SER A 110 -4.54 44.66 -7.12
C SER A 110 -3.28 45.24 -7.77
N LEU A 111 -2.10 44.86 -7.27
CA LEU A 111 -0.79 45.34 -7.71
C LEU A 111 -0.50 45.04 -9.19
N ASP A 112 -0.99 43.91 -9.71
CA ASP A 112 -0.81 43.51 -11.11
C ASP A 112 -1.27 44.57 -12.12
N ARG A 113 -2.24 45.41 -11.76
CA ARG A 113 -2.75 46.52 -12.59
C ARG A 113 -1.73 47.65 -12.78
N TYR A 114 -0.76 47.78 -11.87
CA TYR A 114 0.20 48.89 -11.85
C TYR A 114 1.61 48.47 -12.25
N LEU A 115 1.87 47.18 -12.51
CA LEU A 115 3.22 46.69 -12.80
C LEU A 115 3.83 47.37 -14.04
N GLY A 116 3.02 47.65 -15.06
CA GLY A 116 3.42 48.36 -16.28
C GLY A 116 3.21 49.88 -16.24
N ASP A 117 2.72 50.43 -15.13
CA ASP A 117 2.37 51.85 -15.04
C ASP A 117 3.61 52.70 -14.71
N ALA A 118 3.99 53.58 -15.65
CA ALA A 118 5.13 54.48 -15.50
C ALA A 118 4.91 55.58 -14.44
N SER A 119 3.66 55.83 -14.04
CA SER A 119 3.31 56.83 -13.02
C SER A 119 3.62 56.36 -11.60
N LEU A 120 3.83 55.06 -11.38
CA LEU A 120 4.17 54.51 -10.07
C LEU A 120 5.64 54.78 -9.73
N THR A 121 5.87 55.74 -8.83
CA THR A 121 7.21 56.16 -8.40
C THR A 121 8.00 55.03 -7.74
N TRP A 122 9.33 55.12 -7.76
CA TRP A 122 10.19 54.13 -7.11
C TRP A 122 9.94 54.04 -5.60
N THR A 123 9.70 55.17 -4.94
CA THR A 123 9.35 55.21 -3.51
C THR A 123 8.07 54.42 -3.22
N GLN A 124 7.02 54.60 -4.02
CA GLN A 124 5.79 53.81 -3.89
C GLN A 124 6.03 52.33 -4.13
N ARG A 125 6.83 51.97 -5.15
CA ARG A 125 7.20 50.58 -5.43
C ARG A 125 7.89 49.95 -4.21
N LEU A 126 8.89 50.63 -3.65
CA LEU A 126 9.59 50.17 -2.44
C LEU A 126 8.66 50.03 -1.23
N GLN A 127 7.75 50.99 -1.01
CA GLN A 127 6.76 50.93 0.06
C GLN A 127 5.83 49.71 -0.08
N ILE A 128 5.37 49.43 -1.31
CA ILE A 128 4.54 48.27 -1.61
C ILE A 128 5.31 46.96 -1.35
N CYS A 129 6.54 46.85 -1.85
CA CYS A 129 7.39 45.68 -1.62
C CYS A 129 7.62 45.44 -0.13
N HIS A 130 7.96 46.49 0.60
CA HIS A 130 8.18 46.45 2.03
C HIS A 130 6.92 45.99 2.77
N GLY A 131 5.76 46.58 2.46
CA GLY A 131 4.50 46.19 3.09
C GLY A 131 4.14 44.72 2.85
N ALA A 132 4.25 44.24 1.61
CA ALA A 132 3.97 42.84 1.28
C ALA A 132 4.94 41.87 1.99
N ALA A 133 6.23 42.23 2.07
CA ALA A 133 7.23 41.46 2.80
C ALA A 133 6.93 41.43 4.32
N CYS A 134 6.50 42.55 4.91
CA CYS A 134 6.07 42.59 6.31
C CYS A 134 4.87 41.67 6.55
N GLY A 135 3.88 41.67 5.65
CA GLY A 135 2.73 40.75 5.71
C GLY A 135 3.15 39.29 5.66
N LEU A 136 4.06 38.93 4.75
CA LEU A 136 4.53 37.56 4.61
C LEU A 136 5.37 37.12 5.83
N ASN A 137 6.24 37.99 6.33
CA ASN A 137 7.02 37.73 7.53
C ASN A 137 6.13 37.52 8.76
N TYR A 138 5.04 38.29 8.90
CA TYR A 138 4.05 38.06 9.96
C TYR A 138 3.45 36.65 9.87
N LEU A 139 3.07 36.19 8.68
CA LEU A 139 2.54 34.83 8.47
C LEU A 139 3.57 33.74 8.80
N HIS A 140 4.83 33.97 8.48
CA HIS A 140 5.91 32.99 8.68
C HIS A 140 6.41 32.94 10.12
N ASP A 141 6.10 33.92 10.96
CA ASP A 141 6.58 34.00 12.34
C ASP A 141 5.61 33.32 13.31
N PRO A 142 5.92 32.09 13.78
CA PRO A 142 5.03 31.35 14.68
C PRO A 142 4.84 32.06 16.03
N MET A 143 5.73 32.97 16.44
CA MET A 143 5.56 33.74 17.67
C MET A 143 4.49 34.82 17.53
N LYS A 144 4.19 35.27 16.31
CA LYS A 144 3.17 36.29 16.03
C LYS A 144 1.81 35.69 15.69
N THR A 145 1.78 34.54 15.03
CA THR A 145 0.55 33.88 14.57
C THR A 145 0.19 32.63 15.36
N GLN A 146 0.93 32.31 16.44
CA GLN A 146 0.88 31.06 17.22
C GLN A 146 1.31 29.80 16.45
N GLN A 147 1.18 29.80 15.12
CA GLN A 147 1.57 28.74 14.20
C GLN A 147 2.11 29.36 12.92
N ARG A 148 3.11 28.73 12.28
CA ARG A 148 3.63 29.21 10.99
C ARG A 148 2.54 29.07 9.93
N ILE A 149 2.33 30.05 9.07
CA ILE A 149 1.34 29.99 7.98
C ILE A 149 2.06 30.16 6.64
N LEU A 150 1.84 29.25 5.72
CA LEU A 150 2.36 29.27 4.36
C LEU A 150 1.22 29.67 3.41
N HIS A 151 1.39 30.74 2.65
CA HIS A 151 0.33 31.32 1.83
C HIS A 151 0.03 30.51 0.57
N ARG A 152 1.07 29.99 -0.10
CA ARG A 152 1.03 29.09 -1.29
C ARG A 152 0.50 29.69 -2.60
N ASP A 153 0.07 30.95 -2.59
CA ASP A 153 -0.43 31.64 -3.79
C ASP A 153 -0.07 33.14 -3.80
N ILE A 154 1.17 33.45 -3.41
CA ILE A 154 1.69 34.82 -3.48
C ILE A 154 1.92 35.21 -4.93
N LYS A 155 1.14 36.20 -5.40
CA LYS A 155 1.23 36.79 -6.73
C LYS A 155 0.70 38.22 -6.69
N SER A 156 1.04 39.01 -7.71
CA SER A 156 0.68 40.43 -7.80
C SER A 156 -0.83 40.68 -7.84
N SER A 157 -1.64 39.73 -8.31
CA SER A 157 -3.10 39.85 -8.26
C SER A 157 -3.69 39.66 -6.85
N ASN A 158 -2.93 39.04 -5.94
CA ASN A 158 -3.32 38.76 -4.56
C ASN A 158 -2.68 39.74 -3.56
N ILE A 159 -1.93 40.72 -4.05
CA ILE A 159 -1.44 41.86 -3.28
C ILE A 159 -2.33 43.05 -3.60
N LEU A 160 -3.18 43.44 -2.66
CA LEU A 160 -4.12 44.55 -2.79
C LEU A 160 -3.50 45.84 -2.25
N LEU A 161 -3.93 46.98 -2.78
CA LEU A 161 -3.39 48.30 -2.46
C LEU A 161 -4.51 49.20 -1.91
N ASP A 162 -4.28 49.79 -0.73
CA ASP A 162 -5.19 50.78 -0.16
C ASP A 162 -4.94 52.19 -0.74
N GLU A 163 -5.71 53.17 -0.26
CA GLU A 163 -5.63 54.56 -0.72
C GLU A 163 -4.24 55.20 -0.51
N LYS A 164 -3.49 54.72 0.48
CA LYS A 164 -2.15 55.18 0.89
C LYS A 164 -1.02 54.37 0.25
N TRP A 165 -1.34 53.48 -0.70
CA TRP A 165 -0.38 52.56 -1.33
C TRP A 165 0.21 51.51 -0.39
N ASN A 166 -0.44 51.23 0.74
CA ASN A 166 -0.02 50.10 1.58
C ASN A 166 -0.45 48.79 0.93
N ALA A 167 0.48 47.84 0.88
CA ALA A 167 0.22 46.50 0.40
C ALA A 167 -0.49 45.65 1.46
N LYS A 168 -1.53 44.94 1.03
CA LYS A 168 -2.32 43.99 1.81
C LYS A 168 -2.37 42.64 1.09
N VAL A 169 -1.77 41.61 1.70
CA VAL A 169 -1.81 40.23 1.18
C VAL A 169 -3.22 39.66 1.38
N SER A 170 -3.74 39.00 0.35
CA SER A 170 -5.11 38.47 0.28
C SER A 170 -5.17 37.08 -0.35
N ASP A 171 -6.34 36.45 -0.31
CA ASP A 171 -6.63 35.14 -0.92
C ASP A 171 -5.97 33.96 -0.18
N PHE A 172 -6.46 33.72 1.04
CA PHE A 172 -5.93 32.67 1.94
C PHE A 172 -6.55 31.29 1.69
N GLY A 173 -7.37 31.13 0.66
CA GLY A 173 -8.10 29.88 0.38
C GLY A 173 -7.17 28.66 0.17
N LEU A 174 -5.96 28.88 -0.34
CA LEU A 174 -4.95 27.84 -0.58
C LEU A 174 -3.92 27.69 0.55
N SER A 175 -3.94 28.58 1.53
CA SER A 175 -2.93 28.66 2.60
C SER A 175 -2.94 27.43 3.51
N LYS A 176 -1.80 27.16 4.16
CA LYS A 176 -1.59 25.99 5.01
C LYS A 176 -0.83 26.34 6.30
N ILE A 177 -1.20 25.72 7.41
CA ILE A 177 -0.58 25.93 8.73
C ILE A 177 0.58 24.94 8.92
N GLY A 178 1.80 25.50 9.03
CA GLY A 178 3.14 25.02 9.37
C GLY A 178 3.34 24.40 10.77
N PRO A 179 4.12 23.30 10.98
CA PRO A 179 4.62 22.99 12.31
C PRO A 179 5.55 24.11 12.78
N ALA A 180 5.20 24.74 13.91
CA ALA A 180 5.96 25.85 14.48
C ALA A 180 7.39 25.46 14.92
N ASN A 181 7.58 24.18 15.28
CA ASN A 181 8.78 23.66 15.94
C ASN A 181 9.73 22.87 15.01
N GLN A 182 9.46 22.81 13.70
CA GLN A 182 10.33 22.10 12.76
C GLN A 182 10.99 23.08 11.77
N PRO A 183 12.30 22.96 11.53
CA PRO A 183 13.02 23.85 10.62
C PRO A 183 12.74 23.57 9.13
N HIS A 184 12.19 22.41 8.76
CA HIS A 184 12.13 21.97 7.35
C HIS A 184 10.78 21.36 6.92
N THR A 185 10.38 21.83 5.73
CA THR A 185 9.52 21.32 4.65
C THR A 185 8.40 20.29 4.87
N TYR A 186 7.23 20.60 4.28
CA TYR A 186 6.15 19.66 4.00
C TYR A 186 6.42 18.81 2.77
N LEU A 187 6.04 17.54 2.79
CA LEU A 187 5.89 16.73 1.57
C LEU A 187 4.40 16.62 1.17
N ILE A 188 3.95 17.53 0.32
CA ILE A 188 2.56 17.69 -0.10
C ILE A 188 2.26 16.80 -1.30
N SER A 189 1.15 16.05 -1.25
CA SER A 189 0.67 15.15 -2.32
C SER A 189 -0.05 15.83 -3.47
N ASN A 190 -0.54 17.06 -3.25
CA ASN A 190 -1.18 17.88 -4.27
C ASN A 190 -0.57 19.29 -4.23
N VAL A 191 0.27 19.58 -5.21
CA VAL A 191 0.83 20.92 -5.40
C VAL A 191 -0.28 21.80 -5.98
N ILE A 192 -0.63 22.84 -5.24
CA ILE A 192 -1.60 23.86 -5.64
C ILE A 192 -0.93 25.24 -5.55
N GLY A 193 -1.37 26.17 -6.39
CA GLY A 193 -0.82 27.52 -6.51
C GLY A 193 -0.84 27.98 -7.96
N THR A 194 -0.49 29.24 -8.21
CA THR A 194 -0.52 29.81 -9.56
C THR A 194 0.73 29.45 -10.37
N PRO A 195 0.58 28.78 -11.52
CA PRO A 195 1.70 28.52 -12.42
C PRO A 195 2.44 29.82 -12.80
N GLY A 196 3.76 29.80 -12.75
CA GLY A 196 4.63 30.96 -12.97
C GLY A 196 5.16 31.55 -11.66
N TYR A 197 4.41 31.42 -10.57
CA TYR A 197 4.77 31.95 -9.25
C TYR A 197 5.28 30.86 -8.30
N CYS A 198 4.82 29.61 -8.44
CA CYS A 198 5.22 28.54 -7.53
C CYS A 198 6.73 28.26 -7.55
N ASP A 199 7.28 28.04 -6.36
CA ASP A 199 8.62 27.50 -6.15
C ASP A 199 8.82 26.17 -6.92
N PRO A 200 9.86 26.06 -7.76
CA PRO A 200 10.17 24.84 -8.51
C PRO A 200 10.33 23.62 -7.62
N LEU A 201 10.91 23.74 -6.41
CA LEU A 201 11.11 22.60 -5.53
C LEU A 201 9.78 22.12 -4.95
N TYR A 202 8.92 23.05 -4.53
CA TYR A 202 7.54 22.75 -4.15
C TYR A 202 6.75 22.13 -5.32
N TRP A 203 6.90 22.67 -6.53
CA TRP A 203 6.17 22.23 -7.71
C TRP A 203 6.61 20.84 -8.21
N GLU A 204 7.91 20.55 -8.16
CA GLU A 204 8.51 19.35 -8.74
C GLU A 204 8.49 18.15 -7.77
N VAL A 205 8.77 18.39 -6.49
CA VAL A 205 8.93 17.31 -5.49
C VAL A 205 7.97 17.42 -4.32
N GLY A 206 7.01 18.35 -4.38
CA GLY A 206 5.97 18.53 -3.34
C GLY A 206 6.51 19.14 -2.06
N LEU A 207 7.71 19.71 -2.09
CA LEU A 207 8.50 20.10 -0.93
C LEU A 207 8.18 21.57 -0.60
N LEU A 208 7.17 21.81 0.26
CA LEU A 208 6.69 23.16 0.59
C LEU A 208 7.31 23.69 1.88
N SER A 209 7.95 24.86 1.83
CA SER A 209 8.47 25.58 3.01
C SER A 209 8.08 27.07 3.01
N LYS A 210 8.56 27.82 4.00
CA LYS A 210 8.43 29.29 4.01
C LYS A 210 9.21 29.93 2.85
N GLU A 211 10.33 29.34 2.47
CA GLU A 211 11.13 29.75 1.32
C GLU A 211 10.33 29.62 0.01
N SER A 212 9.36 28.71 -0.07
CA SER A 212 8.48 28.60 -1.24
C SER A 212 7.60 29.84 -1.44
N ASP A 213 7.09 30.45 -0.37
CA ASP A 213 6.38 31.73 -0.46
C ASP A 213 7.35 32.88 -0.77
N VAL A 214 8.58 32.85 -0.24
CA VAL A 214 9.61 33.86 -0.52
C VAL A 214 10.02 33.83 -2.00
N TYR A 215 10.15 32.63 -2.59
CA TYR A 215 10.34 32.48 -4.02
C TYR A 215 9.17 33.08 -4.79
N SER A 216 7.94 32.71 -4.43
CA SER A 216 6.72 33.22 -5.08
C SER A 216 6.62 34.74 -4.98
N PHE A 217 7.06 35.31 -3.86
CA PHE A 217 7.20 36.74 -3.67
C PHE A 217 8.24 37.35 -4.61
N GLY A 218 9.44 36.75 -4.70
CA GLY A 218 10.53 37.19 -5.58
C GLY A 218 10.17 37.22 -7.08
N VAL A 219 9.32 36.31 -7.53
CA VAL A 219 8.80 36.28 -8.92
C VAL A 219 8.07 37.58 -9.28
N ASN A 220 7.45 38.26 -8.31
CA ASN A 220 6.72 39.51 -8.56
C ASN A 220 7.61 40.67 -9.05
N PHE A 221 8.94 40.56 -8.87
CA PHE A 221 9.90 41.60 -9.26
C PHE A 221 10.56 41.38 -10.62
N HIS A 222 10.29 40.25 -11.27
CA HIS A 222 10.89 39.92 -12.55
C HIS A 222 10.03 40.44 -13.71
N ARG A 223 10.66 41.22 -14.60
CA ARG A 223 10.00 41.88 -15.76
C ARG A 223 9.47 40.84 -16.75
N ASP A 224 10.29 39.83 -17.03
CA ASP A 224 9.84 38.58 -17.57
C ASP A 224 9.46 37.73 -16.37
N LYS A 225 8.15 37.61 -16.10
CA LYS A 225 7.70 36.49 -15.26
C LYS A 225 8.34 35.28 -15.90
N PRO A 226 9.12 34.45 -15.17
CA PRO A 226 9.56 33.20 -15.74
C PRO A 226 8.29 32.62 -16.30
N THR A 227 8.26 32.50 -17.62
CA THR A 227 7.33 31.57 -18.19
C THR A 227 7.80 30.31 -17.47
N LEU A 228 6.99 29.87 -16.51
CA LEU A 228 6.53 28.51 -16.67
C LEU A 228 5.89 28.51 -18.06
N VAL A 229 6.75 28.44 -19.08
CA VAL A 229 6.63 27.44 -20.10
C VAL A 229 6.09 26.29 -19.30
N LYS A 230 5.05 25.65 -19.80
CA LYS A 230 4.95 24.24 -19.50
C LYS A 230 6.28 23.65 -19.97
N THR A 231 7.41 23.83 -19.28
CA THR A 231 8.43 22.84 -19.09
C THR A 231 7.59 21.82 -18.35
N PRO A 232 6.97 20.90 -19.11
CA PRO A 232 6.21 19.88 -18.47
C PRO A 232 7.27 19.18 -17.60
N THR A 233 6.84 18.54 -16.52
CA THR A 233 7.64 17.52 -15.82
C THR A 233 8.48 16.68 -16.80
N SER A 234 7.96 16.49 -18.02
CA SER A 234 8.69 16.14 -19.26
C SER A 234 10.10 16.67 -19.42
N TYR A 235 10.42 17.97 -19.48
CA TYR A 235 11.76 18.36 -19.96
C TYR A 235 12.91 17.98 -19.02
N LYS A 236 12.79 18.12 -17.70
CA LYS A 236 13.81 17.67 -16.73
C LYS A 236 13.87 16.14 -16.63
N SER A 237 12.72 15.46 -16.54
CA SER A 237 12.66 14.00 -16.48
C SER A 237 13.08 13.34 -17.80
N LYS A 238 12.82 13.98 -18.95
CA LYS A 238 13.25 13.55 -20.28
C LYS A 238 14.75 13.70 -20.46
N GLN A 239 15.39 14.66 -19.78
CA GLN A 239 16.85 14.82 -19.78
C GLN A 239 17.52 13.78 -18.87
N GLU A 240 16.95 13.52 -17.68
CA GLU A 240 17.44 12.50 -16.73
C GLU A 240 17.32 11.07 -17.30
N PHE A 241 16.17 10.75 -17.91
CA PHE A 241 15.87 9.41 -18.44
C PHE A 241 15.99 9.33 -19.97
N HIS A 242 16.79 10.19 -20.60
CA HIS A 242 16.91 10.23 -22.07
C HIS A 242 17.36 8.88 -22.66
N HIS A 243 18.20 8.14 -21.93
CA HIS A 243 18.67 6.81 -22.29
C HIS A 243 17.57 5.74 -22.40
N LEU A 244 16.38 5.99 -21.82
CA LEU A 244 15.20 5.11 -21.88
C LEU A 244 14.19 5.55 -22.97
N GLN A 245 14.48 6.60 -23.74
CA GLN A 245 13.57 7.11 -24.75
C GLN A 245 13.55 6.20 -25.99
N ILE A 246 12.36 5.73 -26.35
CA ILE A 246 12.11 4.93 -27.55
C ILE A 246 11.32 5.79 -28.54
N GLN A 247 11.81 5.91 -29.77
CA GLN A 247 11.14 6.68 -30.82
C GLN A 247 9.77 6.08 -31.16
N LEU A 248 8.77 6.94 -31.37
CA LEU A 248 7.39 6.54 -31.65
C LEU A 248 7.29 5.63 -32.87
N LYS A 249 8.12 5.85 -33.89
CA LYS A 249 8.15 5.04 -35.12
C LYS A 249 8.41 3.55 -34.84
N TYR A 250 9.26 3.24 -33.86
CA TYR A 250 9.57 1.85 -33.52
C TYR A 250 8.41 1.19 -32.77
N ILE A 251 7.78 1.91 -31.84
CA ILE A 251 6.60 1.42 -31.12
C ILE A 251 5.43 1.21 -32.08
N THR A 252 5.22 2.16 -33.01
CA THR A 252 4.17 2.09 -34.03
C THR A 252 4.38 0.87 -34.92
N SER A 253 5.60 0.63 -35.39
CA SER A 253 5.92 -0.57 -36.19
C SER A 253 5.74 -1.85 -35.38
N ALA A 254 6.17 -1.89 -34.12
CA ALA A 254 6.11 -3.07 -33.27
C ALA A 254 4.68 -3.48 -32.91
N THR A 255 3.78 -2.51 -32.80
CA THR A 255 2.36 -2.69 -32.43
C THR A 255 1.43 -2.77 -33.64
N ASP A 256 1.98 -2.80 -34.86
CA ASP A 256 1.22 -2.72 -36.11
C ASP A 256 0.23 -1.55 -36.12
N ASN A 257 0.77 -0.35 -35.87
CA ASN A 257 0.02 0.89 -35.71
C ASN A 257 -1.10 0.81 -34.64
N PHE A 258 -0.78 0.22 -33.49
CA PHE A 258 -1.74 -0.01 -32.41
C PHE A 258 -2.97 -0.81 -32.85
N SER A 259 -2.75 -1.84 -33.67
CA SER A 259 -3.82 -2.73 -34.15
C SER A 259 -4.61 -3.34 -32.99
N ILE A 260 -5.92 -3.50 -33.20
CA ILE A 260 -6.82 -4.14 -32.24
C ILE A 260 -6.40 -5.59 -31.95
N ASP A 261 -5.77 -6.26 -32.92
CA ASP A 261 -5.26 -7.64 -32.77
C ASP A 261 -4.09 -7.74 -31.79
N LYS A 262 -3.42 -6.61 -31.52
CA LYS A 262 -2.34 -6.51 -30.54
C LYS A 262 -2.83 -6.00 -29.19
N LEU A 263 -4.12 -5.69 -29.01
CA LEU A 263 -4.65 -5.16 -27.76
C LEU A 263 -4.67 -6.23 -26.66
N LEU A 264 -3.93 -6.01 -25.57
CA LEU A 264 -3.90 -6.88 -24.40
C LEU A 264 -5.03 -6.56 -23.41
N GLY A 265 -5.44 -5.30 -23.37
CA GLY A 265 -6.52 -4.81 -22.52
C GLY A 265 -6.58 -3.29 -22.47
N ARG A 266 -7.64 -2.75 -21.86
CA ARG A 266 -7.82 -1.32 -21.63
C ARG A 266 -8.02 -1.05 -20.14
N GLY A 267 -7.05 -0.33 -19.56
CA GLY A 267 -7.14 0.16 -18.18
C GLY A 267 -7.71 1.58 -18.11
N PRO A 268 -7.90 2.12 -16.90
CA PRO A 268 -8.37 3.50 -16.68
C PRO A 268 -7.41 4.56 -17.24
N PHE A 269 -6.14 4.22 -17.44
CA PHE A 269 -5.12 5.10 -18.00
C PHE A 269 -4.88 4.91 -19.50
N GLY A 270 -5.59 3.99 -20.15
CA GLY A 270 -5.52 3.76 -21.59
C GLY A 270 -5.29 2.29 -21.99
N PRO A 271 -5.26 2.03 -23.31
CA PRO A 271 -5.02 0.71 -23.87
C PRO A 271 -3.56 0.26 -23.76
N VAL A 272 -3.37 -1.05 -23.62
CA VAL A 272 -2.05 -1.71 -23.61
C VAL A 272 -1.95 -2.63 -24.81
N TYR A 273 -0.89 -2.50 -25.60
CA TYR A 273 -0.66 -3.28 -26.81
C TYR A 273 0.56 -4.18 -26.67
N LYS A 274 0.52 -5.35 -27.28
CA LYS A 274 1.67 -6.25 -27.45
C LYS A 274 2.50 -5.79 -28.64
N GLY A 275 3.81 -5.75 -28.48
CA GLY A 275 4.73 -5.47 -29.58
C GLY A 275 6.02 -6.26 -29.49
N GLU A 276 6.79 -6.30 -30.57
CA GLU A 276 8.15 -6.84 -30.59
C GLU A 276 9.13 -5.70 -30.93
N LEU A 277 10.05 -5.40 -30.02
CA LEU A 277 11.05 -4.34 -30.20
C LEU A 277 12.46 -4.94 -30.21
N TYR A 278 13.35 -4.32 -30.98
CA TYR A 278 14.79 -4.56 -30.86
C TYR A 278 15.36 -3.62 -29.82
N LEU A 279 15.76 -4.20 -28.68
CA LEU A 279 16.44 -3.52 -27.59
C LEU A 279 17.92 -3.93 -27.58
N GLN A 280 18.70 -3.43 -26.63
CA GLN A 280 20.15 -3.69 -26.56
C GLN A 280 20.49 -5.19 -26.54
N ASP A 281 19.63 -6.01 -25.95
CA ASP A 281 19.82 -7.47 -25.79
C ASP A 281 19.15 -8.31 -26.90
N GLY A 282 18.68 -7.67 -27.98
CA GLY A 282 18.05 -8.33 -29.12
C GLY A 282 16.54 -8.11 -29.21
N ARG A 283 15.82 -9.06 -29.83
CA ARG A 283 14.36 -8.98 -29.94
C ARG A 283 13.71 -9.28 -28.60
N SER A 284 12.86 -8.39 -28.14
CA SER A 284 12.10 -8.56 -26.90
C SER A 284 10.62 -8.30 -27.15
N MET A 285 9.79 -9.18 -26.58
CA MET A 285 8.36 -8.96 -26.51
C MET A 285 8.07 -7.91 -25.43
N VAL A 286 7.26 -6.92 -25.79
CA VAL A 286 6.97 -5.77 -24.92
C VAL A 286 5.47 -5.53 -24.77
N ALA A 287 5.11 -4.89 -23.67
CA ALA A 287 3.78 -4.32 -23.45
C ALA A 287 3.85 -2.79 -23.51
N CYS A 288 3.12 -2.19 -24.45
CA CYS A 288 3.09 -0.74 -24.69
C CYS A 288 1.78 -0.15 -24.14
N LYS A 289 1.83 0.47 -22.95
CA LYS A 289 0.70 1.19 -22.32
C LYS A 289 0.65 2.60 -22.91
N ARG A 290 -0.30 2.83 -23.82
CA ARG A 290 -0.52 4.14 -24.47
C ARG A 290 -1.48 4.95 -23.61
N LEU A 291 -1.03 6.10 -23.12
CA LEU A 291 -1.80 6.93 -22.20
C LEU A 291 -3.00 7.58 -22.92
N ASP A 292 -4.21 7.43 -22.37
CA ASP A 292 -5.40 8.11 -22.88
C ASP A 292 -5.40 9.57 -22.41
N ARG A 293 -5.18 10.50 -23.34
CA ARG A 293 -5.07 11.94 -23.07
C ARG A 293 -6.37 12.72 -23.22
N SER A 294 -7.48 12.05 -23.56
CA SER A 294 -8.77 12.68 -23.85
C SER A 294 -9.33 13.55 -22.72
N LEU A 295 -8.89 13.32 -21.46
CA LEU A 295 -9.31 14.08 -20.27
C LEU A 295 -8.19 14.94 -19.65
N GLY A 296 -7.01 15.06 -20.27
CA GLY A 296 -5.87 15.82 -19.73
C GLY A 296 -5.28 15.29 -18.40
N ARG A 297 -5.74 14.12 -17.95
CA ARG A 297 -5.27 13.39 -16.76
C ARG A 297 -4.14 12.42 -17.16
N GLY A 298 -3.28 12.02 -16.23
CA GLY A 298 -2.27 10.98 -16.48
C GLY A 298 -0.83 11.48 -16.69
N ASN A 299 -0.61 12.78 -16.88
CA ASN A 299 0.74 13.32 -17.11
C ASN A 299 1.65 13.16 -15.89
N THR A 300 1.11 13.36 -14.70
CA THR A 300 1.86 13.22 -13.44
C THR A 300 2.10 11.75 -13.14
N GLU A 301 1.10 10.91 -13.38
CA GLU A 301 1.15 9.46 -13.21
C GLU A 301 2.19 8.83 -14.14
N PHE A 302 2.25 9.25 -15.41
CA PHE A 302 3.25 8.81 -16.38
C PHE A 302 4.68 9.06 -15.88
N TRP A 303 5.02 10.31 -15.53
CA TRP A 303 6.37 10.65 -15.10
C TRP A 303 6.72 10.06 -13.74
N ARG A 304 5.73 9.90 -12.87
CA ARG A 304 5.90 9.18 -11.61
C ARG A 304 6.27 7.72 -11.90
N GLU A 305 5.52 7.04 -12.74
CA GLU A 305 5.78 5.64 -13.09
C GLU A 305 7.17 5.47 -13.74
N VAL A 306 7.56 6.37 -14.67
CA VAL A 306 8.93 6.41 -15.22
C VAL A 306 9.97 6.52 -14.12
N LYS A 307 9.83 7.50 -13.21
CA LYS A 307 10.79 7.73 -12.13
C LYS A 307 10.89 6.53 -11.18
N MET A 308 9.75 5.95 -10.81
CA MET A 308 9.68 4.81 -9.89
C MET A 308 10.35 3.58 -10.49
N LEU A 309 9.95 3.17 -11.69
CA LEU A 309 10.45 1.95 -12.31
C LEU A 309 11.84 2.09 -12.94
N SER A 310 12.34 3.31 -13.12
CA SER A 310 13.75 3.54 -13.47
C SER A 310 14.66 3.41 -12.25
N LYS A 311 14.22 3.85 -11.06
CA LYS A 311 15.02 3.83 -9.84
C LYS A 311 14.97 2.47 -9.11
N TYR A 312 13.81 1.82 -9.06
CA TYR A 312 13.57 0.65 -8.23
C TYR A 312 13.46 -0.61 -9.10
N LYS A 313 14.28 -1.62 -8.81
CA LYS A 313 14.39 -2.87 -9.58
C LYS A 313 14.36 -4.06 -8.63
N HIS A 314 13.48 -5.02 -8.89
CA HIS A 314 13.31 -6.22 -8.08
C HIS A 314 12.61 -7.31 -8.93
N GLU A 315 12.87 -8.59 -8.65
CA GLU A 315 12.34 -9.71 -9.45
C GLU A 315 10.81 -9.72 -9.58
N ASN A 316 10.11 -9.28 -8.53
CA ASN A 316 8.65 -9.22 -8.48
C ASN A 316 8.04 -7.84 -8.82
N LEU A 317 8.84 -6.93 -9.37
CA LEU A 317 8.35 -5.66 -9.94
C LEU A 317 8.42 -5.72 -11.45
N ILE A 318 7.47 -5.07 -12.13
CA ILE A 318 7.51 -4.98 -13.59
C ILE A 318 8.67 -4.09 -14.05
N SER A 319 9.41 -4.56 -15.04
CA SER A 319 10.52 -3.82 -15.62
C SER A 319 10.02 -2.82 -16.66
N LEU A 320 10.29 -1.54 -16.43
CA LEU A 320 10.21 -0.52 -17.47
C LEU A 320 11.44 -0.64 -18.38
N LEU A 321 11.20 -0.93 -19.66
CA LEU A 321 12.21 -1.05 -20.71
C LEU A 321 12.47 0.29 -21.40
N GLY A 322 11.46 1.15 -21.44
CA GLY A 322 11.59 2.50 -21.98
C GLY A 322 10.27 3.25 -22.02
N PHE A 323 10.30 4.45 -22.57
CA PHE A 323 9.11 5.27 -22.76
C PHE A 323 9.19 6.11 -24.03
N CYS A 324 8.04 6.56 -24.52
CA CYS A 324 7.91 7.54 -25.60
C CYS A 324 7.17 8.77 -25.10
N ASP A 325 7.65 9.95 -25.48
CA ASP A 325 7.03 11.27 -25.28
C ASP A 325 7.29 12.11 -26.56
N GLU A 326 6.62 11.75 -27.65
CA GLU A 326 6.80 12.30 -29.01
C GLU A 326 5.44 12.56 -29.66
N SER A 327 5.30 13.64 -30.43
CA SER A 327 4.09 13.92 -31.22
C SER A 327 2.77 13.84 -30.43
N ASP A 328 2.78 14.31 -29.17
CA ASP A 328 1.66 14.23 -28.22
C ASP A 328 1.31 12.81 -27.71
N GLU A 329 2.07 11.79 -28.13
CA GLU A 329 1.97 10.42 -27.63
C GLU A 329 2.82 10.19 -26.39
N ARG A 330 2.22 9.57 -25.37
CA ARG A 330 2.91 9.10 -24.17
C ARG A 330 2.70 7.61 -23.98
N ILE A 331 3.78 6.86 -24.06
CA ILE A 331 3.73 5.40 -24.05
C ILE A 331 4.77 4.86 -23.10
N LEU A 332 4.36 4.01 -22.16
CA LEU A 332 5.26 3.24 -21.31
C LEU A 332 5.46 1.87 -21.93
N VAL A 333 6.73 1.44 -22.01
CA VAL A 333 7.12 0.16 -22.61
C VAL A 333 7.68 -0.73 -21.50
N TYR A 334 7.00 -1.82 -21.21
CA TYR A 334 7.37 -2.79 -20.17
C TYR A 334 7.79 -4.12 -20.77
N GLU A 335 8.44 -4.94 -19.96
CA GLU A 335 8.53 -6.38 -20.22
C GLU A 335 7.12 -6.98 -20.40
N TYR A 336 7.00 -7.96 -21.30
CA TYR A 336 5.72 -8.63 -21.54
C TYR A 336 5.52 -9.81 -20.58
N ALA A 337 4.46 -9.74 -19.77
CA ALA A 337 4.03 -10.82 -18.88
C ALA A 337 2.89 -11.63 -19.55
N PRO A 338 3.19 -12.80 -20.18
CA PRO A 338 2.26 -13.48 -21.08
C PRO A 338 1.01 -14.03 -20.41
N ARG A 339 1.05 -14.36 -19.11
CA ARG A 339 -0.12 -14.90 -18.40
C ARG A 339 -1.10 -13.81 -17.99
N GLY A 340 -0.75 -12.53 -18.07
CA GLY A 340 -1.65 -11.44 -17.73
C GLY A 340 -1.90 -11.34 -16.21
N THR A 341 -3.06 -10.81 -15.80
CA THR A 341 -3.33 -10.44 -14.41
C THR A 341 -3.77 -11.61 -13.52
N LEU A 342 -3.34 -11.64 -12.26
CA LEU A 342 -3.79 -12.58 -11.22
C LEU A 342 -5.32 -12.64 -11.11
N GLY A 343 -6.00 -11.51 -11.24
CA GLY A 343 -7.47 -11.43 -11.19
C GLY A 343 -8.20 -12.39 -12.15
N ARG A 344 -7.58 -12.79 -13.26
CA ARG A 344 -8.15 -13.74 -14.24
C ARG A 344 -8.12 -15.20 -13.76
N TYR A 345 -7.22 -15.52 -12.83
CA TYR A 345 -6.97 -16.89 -12.38
C TYR A 345 -7.54 -17.18 -10.99
N LEU A 346 -8.19 -16.20 -10.34
CA LEU A 346 -8.70 -16.38 -8.98
C LEU A 346 -9.64 -17.59 -8.89
N SER A 347 -10.51 -17.78 -9.87
CA SER A 347 -11.42 -18.92 -9.99
C SER A 347 -10.93 -20.03 -10.92
N ASP A 348 -9.64 -20.03 -11.30
CA ASP A 348 -9.05 -21.08 -12.13
C ASP A 348 -8.50 -22.20 -11.24
N THR A 349 -8.95 -23.43 -11.48
CA THR A 349 -8.54 -24.63 -10.75
C THR A 349 -7.15 -25.10 -11.13
N ASN A 350 -6.63 -24.70 -12.29
CA ASN A 350 -5.27 -25.01 -12.72
C ASN A 350 -4.22 -24.22 -11.93
N LEU A 351 -4.61 -23.08 -11.32
CA LEU A 351 -3.74 -22.34 -10.42
C LEU A 351 -3.77 -22.98 -9.03
N THR A 352 -2.83 -23.88 -8.79
CA THR A 352 -2.76 -24.72 -7.57
C THR A 352 -2.54 -23.87 -6.31
N TRP A 353 -2.85 -24.43 -5.14
CA TRP A 353 -2.58 -23.76 -3.87
C TRP A 353 -1.09 -23.38 -3.68
N VAL A 354 -0.17 -24.24 -4.13
CA VAL A 354 1.27 -23.98 -4.06
C VAL A 354 1.66 -22.78 -4.94
N GLU A 355 1.12 -22.68 -6.15
CA GLU A 355 1.37 -21.53 -7.03
C GLU A 355 0.77 -20.25 -6.46
N ARG A 356 -0.44 -20.32 -5.88
CA ARG A 356 -1.07 -19.19 -5.17
C ARG A 356 -0.20 -18.67 -4.04
N LEU A 357 0.36 -19.56 -3.22
CA LEU A 357 1.29 -19.19 -2.15
C LEU A 357 2.54 -18.52 -2.71
N LYS A 358 3.18 -19.09 -3.74
CA LYS A 358 4.37 -18.50 -4.39
C LYS A 358 4.09 -17.11 -4.95
N ILE A 359 2.93 -16.92 -5.58
CA ILE A 359 2.48 -15.61 -6.07
C ILE A 359 2.32 -14.62 -4.91
N CYS A 360 1.64 -15.00 -3.84
CA CYS A 360 1.47 -14.14 -2.67
C CYS A 360 2.83 -13.77 -2.03
N ILE A 361 3.74 -14.73 -1.89
CA ILE A 361 5.10 -14.50 -1.37
C ILE A 361 5.85 -13.50 -2.25
N GLY A 362 5.84 -13.67 -3.58
CA GLY A 362 6.53 -12.75 -4.49
C GLY A 362 5.96 -11.32 -4.43
N VAL A 363 4.64 -11.16 -4.32
CA VAL A 363 4.02 -9.83 -4.13
C VAL A 363 4.43 -9.23 -2.78
N ALA A 364 4.43 -10.03 -1.71
CA ALA A 364 4.85 -9.58 -0.38
C ALA A 364 6.33 -9.17 -0.35
N ARG A 365 7.21 -9.90 -1.06
CA ARG A 365 8.63 -9.56 -1.21
C ARG A 365 8.83 -8.23 -1.95
N ALA A 366 8.10 -8.02 -3.07
CA ALA A 366 8.11 -6.73 -3.76
C ALA A 366 7.67 -5.57 -2.85
N LEU A 367 6.60 -5.73 -2.08
CA LEU A 367 6.15 -4.71 -1.14
C LEU A 367 7.16 -4.50 0.00
N SER A 368 7.78 -5.57 0.50
CA SER A 368 8.84 -5.49 1.52
C SER A 368 10.03 -4.69 1.02
N TYR A 369 10.51 -4.97 -0.18
CA TYR A 369 11.57 -4.19 -0.83
C TYR A 369 11.21 -2.70 -0.95
N LEU A 370 9.97 -2.39 -1.37
CA LEU A 370 9.50 -1.01 -1.45
C LEU A 370 9.34 -0.33 -0.08
N HIS A 371 9.17 -1.08 1.00
CA HIS A 371 8.88 -0.55 2.33
C HIS A 371 10.13 -0.37 3.20
N ASP A 372 11.25 -0.97 2.78
CA ASP A 372 12.48 -1.02 3.54
C ASP A 372 13.37 0.22 3.25
N PRO A 373 13.58 1.10 4.25
CA PRO A 373 14.46 2.26 4.09
C PRO A 373 15.94 1.90 3.93
N VAL A 374 16.36 0.68 4.31
CA VAL A 374 17.74 0.19 4.12
C VAL A 374 17.98 -0.13 2.66
N GLU A 375 17.03 -0.81 2.02
CA GLU A 375 17.08 -1.16 0.60
C GLU A 375 16.85 0.07 -0.29
N ILE A 376 15.91 0.93 0.10
CA ILE A 376 15.57 2.12 -0.65
C ILE A 376 15.49 3.34 0.28
N GLU A 377 16.53 4.18 0.26
CA GLU A 377 16.75 5.44 1.02
C GLU A 377 15.49 6.12 1.61
N LYS A 378 14.39 6.18 0.85
CA LYS A 378 13.06 6.56 1.32
C LYS A 378 12.04 5.47 0.96
N PRO A 379 11.25 4.97 1.93
CA PRO A 379 10.20 3.98 1.66
C PRO A 379 9.19 4.46 0.63
N VAL A 380 8.64 3.54 -0.14
CA VAL A 380 7.65 3.77 -1.18
C VAL A 380 6.34 3.11 -0.78
N ILE A 381 5.26 3.88 -0.81
CA ILE A 381 3.91 3.37 -0.60
C ILE A 381 3.23 3.25 -1.97
N HIS A 382 2.81 2.06 -2.35
CA HIS A 382 2.24 1.74 -3.66
C HIS A 382 0.88 2.41 -3.88
N ARG A 383 -0.01 2.37 -2.87
CA ARG A 383 -1.36 2.97 -2.80
C ARG A 383 -2.47 2.33 -3.65
N ASP A 384 -2.13 1.43 -4.56
CA ASP A 384 -3.13 0.75 -5.42
C ASP A 384 -2.87 -0.75 -5.60
N VAL A 385 -2.47 -1.44 -4.54
CA VAL A 385 -2.26 -2.91 -4.56
C VAL A 385 -3.61 -3.62 -4.77
N LYS A 386 -3.72 -4.38 -5.87
CA LYS A 386 -4.92 -5.18 -6.23
C LYS A 386 -4.56 -6.31 -7.19
N SER A 387 -5.38 -7.36 -7.26
CA SER A 387 -5.16 -8.50 -8.17
C SER A 387 -5.15 -8.12 -9.66
N ALA A 388 -5.77 -7.00 -10.03
CA ALA A 388 -5.78 -6.48 -11.40
C ALA A 388 -4.45 -5.86 -11.88
N ILE A 389 -3.52 -5.54 -10.97
CA ILE A 389 -2.20 -4.96 -11.31
C ILE A 389 -1.04 -5.91 -11.03
N ILE A 390 -1.32 -7.12 -10.55
CA ILE A 390 -0.33 -8.18 -10.35
C ILE A 390 -0.34 -8.99 -11.63
N LEU A 391 0.67 -8.80 -12.49
CA LEU A 391 0.86 -9.59 -13.70
C LEU A 391 1.64 -10.87 -13.38
N LEU A 392 1.50 -11.87 -14.24
CA LEU A 392 2.16 -13.16 -14.12
C LEU A 392 2.99 -13.41 -15.39
N ASP A 393 4.27 -13.72 -15.21
CA ASP A 393 5.15 -14.07 -16.32
C ASP A 393 4.97 -15.54 -16.76
N GLU A 394 5.81 -16.01 -17.68
CA GLU A 394 5.75 -17.38 -18.19
C GLU A 394 5.92 -18.45 -17.08
N ASN A 395 6.65 -18.13 -16.02
CA ASN A 395 6.98 -19.00 -14.90
C ASN A 395 6.03 -18.85 -13.70
N TRP A 396 4.91 -18.14 -13.88
CA TRP A 396 3.98 -17.78 -12.80
C TRP A 396 4.58 -16.87 -11.72
N THR A 397 5.71 -16.22 -12.01
CA THR A 397 6.29 -15.24 -11.10
C THR A 397 5.46 -13.96 -11.14
N PRO A 398 5.06 -13.41 -9.98
CA PRO A 398 4.27 -12.19 -9.93
C PRO A 398 5.12 -10.96 -10.25
N LYS A 399 4.53 -10.02 -10.99
CA LYS A 399 5.09 -8.71 -11.34
C LYS A 399 4.10 -7.62 -10.91
N VAL A 400 4.42 -6.87 -9.87
CA VAL A 400 3.61 -5.73 -9.40
C VAL A 400 3.79 -4.56 -10.35
N THR A 401 2.68 -3.93 -10.76
CA THR A 401 2.64 -2.88 -11.79
C THR A 401 1.88 -1.63 -11.32
N ASP A 402 1.83 -0.58 -12.15
CA ASP A 402 0.97 0.61 -11.97
C ASP A 402 1.40 1.54 -10.81
N PHE A 403 2.65 2.02 -10.88
CA PHE A 403 3.25 2.96 -9.92
C PHE A 403 2.77 4.42 -10.08
N GLY A 404 1.80 4.66 -10.97
CA GLY A 404 1.27 5.98 -11.26
C GLY A 404 0.66 6.70 -10.05
N LEU A 405 0.25 5.97 -9.01
CA LEU A 405 -0.32 6.53 -7.77
C LEU A 405 0.64 6.54 -6.57
N SER A 406 1.81 5.90 -6.69
CA SER A 406 2.71 5.64 -5.57
C SER A 406 3.28 6.92 -4.95
N LYS A 407 3.82 6.80 -3.73
CA LYS A 407 4.40 7.93 -3.01
C LYS A 407 5.73 7.54 -2.37
N ILE A 408 6.77 8.33 -2.62
CA ILE A 408 8.09 8.20 -1.98
C ILE A 408 8.07 8.96 -0.65
N GLY A 409 8.61 8.34 0.38
CA GLY A 409 8.66 8.85 1.75
C GLY A 409 7.37 8.62 2.53
N LEU A 410 7.51 8.55 3.86
CA LEU A 410 6.36 8.46 4.77
C LEU A 410 5.71 9.83 4.92
N PRO A 411 4.39 9.95 4.76
CA PRO A 411 3.70 11.21 4.98
C PRO A 411 3.65 11.57 6.47
N ASN A 412 4.01 12.80 6.81
CA ASN A 412 3.94 13.31 8.19
C ASN A 412 2.53 13.79 8.58
N GLU A 413 1.59 13.87 7.62
CA GLU A 413 0.23 14.38 7.81
C GLU A 413 -0.80 13.56 7.02
N PRO A 414 -2.08 13.61 7.43
CA PRO A 414 -3.19 13.14 6.62
C PRO A 414 -3.16 13.69 5.19
N GLN A 415 -3.43 12.83 4.22
CA GLN A 415 -3.49 13.15 2.81
C GLN A 415 -4.85 13.75 2.47
N GLU A 416 -4.85 14.93 1.85
CA GLU A 416 -6.07 15.57 1.34
C GLU A 416 -6.58 14.90 0.04
N ASN A 417 -5.68 14.31 -0.76
CA ASN A 417 -6.05 13.60 -1.99
C ASN A 417 -5.99 12.08 -1.77
N ILE A 418 -7.13 11.50 -1.45
CA ILE A 418 -7.31 10.06 -1.29
C ILE A 418 -7.49 9.44 -2.67
N VAL A 419 -6.58 8.54 -3.04
CA VAL A 419 -6.58 7.84 -4.33
C VAL A 419 -6.40 6.34 -4.08
N GLY A 420 -6.84 5.53 -5.02
CA GLY A 420 -6.77 4.07 -4.93
C GLY A 420 -8.11 3.44 -5.31
N THR A 421 -8.15 2.12 -5.29
CA THR A 421 -9.33 1.35 -5.74
C THR A 421 -10.28 1.04 -4.58
N ILE A 422 -11.54 1.42 -4.74
CA ILE A 422 -12.63 1.11 -3.79
C ILE A 422 -12.67 -0.40 -3.53
N GLY A 423 -12.71 -0.79 -2.26
CA GLY A 423 -12.66 -2.20 -1.82
C GLY A 423 -11.28 -2.67 -1.37
N TYR A 424 -10.21 -2.09 -1.91
CA TYR A 424 -8.83 -2.39 -1.50
C TYR A 424 -8.26 -1.34 -0.53
N CYS A 425 -8.70 -0.08 -0.66
CA CYS A 425 -8.19 1.01 0.17
C CYS A 425 -8.35 0.75 1.67
N ASP A 426 -7.27 1.00 2.40
CA ASP A 426 -7.25 1.07 3.87
C ASP A 426 -8.32 2.04 4.40
N PRO A 427 -9.23 1.61 5.30
CA PRO A 427 -10.25 2.45 5.89
C PRO A 427 -9.70 3.69 6.59
N SER A 428 -8.57 3.60 7.30
CA SER A 428 -7.95 4.77 7.95
C SER A 428 -7.42 5.76 6.91
N TYR A 429 -6.89 5.25 5.80
CA TYR A 429 -6.48 6.11 4.71
C TYR A 429 -7.69 6.75 4.02
N TRP A 430 -8.76 5.99 3.81
CA TRP A 430 -9.97 6.43 3.11
C TRP A 430 -10.83 7.41 3.92
N ASP A 431 -10.97 7.19 5.23
CA ASP A 431 -11.88 7.97 6.07
C ASP A 431 -11.23 9.26 6.58
N ILE A 432 -9.93 9.19 6.93
CA ILE A 432 -9.23 10.27 7.63
C ILE A 432 -7.89 10.66 6.99
N GLY A 433 -7.58 10.13 5.80
CA GLY A 433 -6.40 10.51 5.01
C GLY A 433 -5.07 9.95 5.52
N PHE A 434 -5.04 9.14 6.58
CA PHE A 434 -3.78 8.65 7.13
C PHE A 434 -3.18 7.56 6.24
N LEU A 435 -2.14 7.92 5.50
CA LEU A 435 -1.42 7.03 4.59
C LEU A 435 -0.13 6.55 5.24
N SER A 436 0.08 5.23 5.26
CA SER A 436 1.32 4.62 5.74
C SER A 436 1.64 3.34 4.97
N LYS A 437 2.76 2.69 5.30
CA LYS A 437 3.15 1.39 4.72
C LYS A 437 2.09 0.32 4.99
N GLU A 438 1.47 0.40 6.16
CA GLU A 438 0.39 -0.47 6.59
C GLU A 438 -0.88 -0.31 5.75
N SER A 439 -1.01 0.77 4.96
CA SER A 439 -2.11 0.93 3.99
C SER A 439 -1.93 0.00 2.78
N ASP A 440 -0.69 -0.24 2.33
CA ASP A 440 -0.42 -1.28 1.32
C ASP A 440 -0.61 -2.67 1.90
N VAL A 441 -0.24 -2.89 3.17
CA VAL A 441 -0.47 -4.18 3.87
C VAL A 441 -1.95 -4.51 3.93
N TYR A 442 -2.81 -3.52 4.23
CA TYR A 442 -4.26 -3.72 4.19
C TYR A 442 -4.74 -4.11 2.78
N SER A 443 -4.30 -3.37 1.77
CA SER A 443 -4.66 -3.61 0.37
C SER A 443 -4.21 -5.01 -0.08
N PHE A 444 -3.02 -5.45 0.35
CA PHE A 444 -2.52 -6.80 0.11
C PHE A 444 -3.32 -7.87 0.87
N GLY A 445 -3.75 -7.59 2.10
CA GLY A 445 -4.68 -8.45 2.84
C GLY A 445 -5.98 -8.73 2.07
N VAL A 446 -6.49 -7.74 1.34
CA VAL A 446 -7.66 -7.93 0.46
C VAL A 446 -7.32 -8.90 -0.67
N VAL A 447 -6.15 -8.77 -1.31
CA VAL A 447 -5.67 -9.69 -2.35
C VAL A 447 -5.49 -11.11 -1.81
N LEU A 448 -4.98 -11.28 -0.59
CA LEU A 448 -4.85 -12.61 0.03
C LEU A 448 -6.22 -13.29 0.18
N PHE A 449 -7.25 -12.56 0.59
CA PHE A 449 -8.62 -13.10 0.61
C PHE A 449 -9.16 -13.39 -0.79
N GLU A 450 -8.86 -12.56 -1.79
CA GLU A 450 -9.26 -12.86 -3.18
C GLU A 450 -8.67 -14.19 -3.66
N VAL A 451 -7.39 -14.43 -3.35
CA VAL A 451 -6.66 -15.66 -3.70
C VAL A 451 -7.25 -16.89 -2.99
N MET A 452 -7.62 -16.77 -1.71
CA MET A 452 -8.22 -17.87 -0.92
C MET A 452 -9.68 -18.15 -1.29
N CYS A 453 -10.47 -17.10 -1.53
CA CYS A 453 -11.89 -17.21 -1.86
C CYS A 453 -12.14 -17.46 -3.36
N GLY A 454 -11.12 -17.32 -4.19
CA GLY A 454 -11.20 -17.51 -5.63
C GLY A 454 -12.12 -16.51 -6.34
N ARG A 455 -12.31 -15.31 -5.78
CA ARG A 455 -13.18 -14.26 -6.31
C ARG A 455 -12.69 -12.88 -5.93
N LEU A 456 -13.08 -11.86 -6.70
CA LEU A 456 -12.77 -10.46 -6.43
C LEU A 456 -13.43 -9.98 -5.13
N CYS A 457 -12.87 -8.90 -4.55
CA CYS A 457 -13.37 -8.29 -3.31
C CYS A 457 -14.69 -7.52 -3.47
N PHE A 458 -15.27 -7.50 -4.67
CA PHE A 458 -16.54 -6.87 -4.96
C PHE A 458 -17.39 -7.67 -5.95
N GLU A 459 -18.70 -7.50 -5.84
CA GLU A 459 -19.70 -8.10 -6.74
C GLU A 459 -20.64 -7.01 -7.27
N TYR A 460 -21.10 -7.16 -8.51
CA TYR A 460 -22.15 -6.32 -9.07
C TYR A 460 -23.52 -6.85 -8.63
N GLY A 461 -24.16 -6.16 -7.69
CA GLY A 461 -25.52 -6.48 -7.27
C GLY A 461 -26.56 -6.17 -8.36
N LYS A 462 -27.80 -6.65 -8.14
CA LYS A 462 -28.95 -6.28 -8.98
C LYS A 462 -29.05 -4.74 -9.05
N GLY A 463 -28.94 -4.18 -10.26
CA GLY A 463 -28.98 -2.73 -10.50
C GLY A 463 -27.62 -2.01 -10.52
N LYS A 464 -26.50 -2.69 -10.81
CA LYS A 464 -25.14 -2.10 -10.91
C LYS A 464 -24.59 -1.48 -9.61
N LYS A 465 -25.18 -1.77 -8.45
CA LYS A 465 -24.59 -1.39 -7.15
C LYS A 465 -23.43 -2.33 -6.83
N ILE A 466 -22.26 -1.76 -6.57
CA ILE A 466 -21.07 -2.51 -6.18
C ILE A 466 -21.20 -2.90 -4.70
N ARG A 467 -21.14 -4.20 -4.40
CA ARG A 467 -21.10 -4.74 -3.03
C ARG A 467 -19.67 -5.13 -2.69
N ILE A 468 -19.09 -4.56 -1.64
CA ILE A 468 -17.76 -4.92 -1.15
C ILE A 468 -17.86 -6.11 -0.19
N LEU A 469 -17.05 -7.15 -0.41
CA LEU A 469 -17.07 -8.41 0.34
C LEU A 469 -16.15 -8.42 1.57
N VAL A 470 -15.18 -7.50 1.65
CA VAL A 470 -14.19 -7.45 2.74
C VAL A 470 -14.80 -7.49 4.16
N PRO A 471 -15.88 -6.73 4.48
CA PRO A 471 -16.51 -6.83 5.79
C PRO A 471 -17.10 -8.22 6.10
N MET A 472 -17.65 -8.88 5.08
CA MET A 472 -18.17 -10.23 5.20
C MET A 472 -17.03 -11.23 5.45
N TRP A 473 -15.93 -11.15 4.70
CA TRP A 473 -14.78 -12.04 4.89
C TRP A 473 -14.21 -11.98 6.31
N LYS A 474 -14.05 -10.76 6.85
CA LYS A 474 -13.61 -10.57 8.25
C LYS A 474 -14.54 -11.24 9.25
N LYS A 475 -15.86 -11.07 9.07
CA LYS A 475 -16.88 -11.68 9.92
C LYS A 475 -16.80 -13.22 9.87
N TYR A 476 -16.66 -13.80 8.68
CA TYR A 476 -16.58 -15.26 8.53
C TYR A 476 -15.31 -15.85 9.15
N TYR A 477 -14.18 -15.13 9.10
CA TYR A 477 -12.97 -15.50 9.84
C TYR A 477 -13.23 -15.49 11.35
N GLU A 478 -13.78 -14.39 11.88
CA GLU A 478 -14.08 -14.21 13.31
C GLU A 478 -15.07 -15.27 13.85
N GLU A 479 -16.05 -15.67 13.03
CA GLU A 479 -17.03 -16.72 13.35
C GLU A 479 -16.50 -18.15 13.15
N LYS A 480 -15.25 -18.34 12.73
CA LYS A 480 -14.65 -19.64 12.37
C LYS A 480 -15.42 -20.39 11.27
N ARG A 481 -15.92 -19.63 10.29
CA ARG A 481 -16.72 -20.12 9.15
C ARG A 481 -16.00 -19.95 7.82
N LEU A 482 -14.68 -20.03 7.81
CA LEU A 482 -13.89 -19.86 6.58
C LEU A 482 -14.28 -20.86 5.48
N ASP A 483 -14.69 -22.08 5.87
CA ASP A 483 -15.15 -23.10 4.93
C ASP A 483 -16.31 -22.64 4.04
N ASP A 484 -17.12 -21.68 4.49
CA ASP A 484 -18.23 -21.15 3.69
C ASP A 484 -17.78 -20.20 2.57
N ILE A 485 -16.53 -19.71 2.61
CA ILE A 485 -16.02 -18.69 1.69
C ILE A 485 -14.76 -19.12 0.94
N ILE A 486 -14.05 -20.16 1.38
CA ILE A 486 -12.90 -20.73 0.66
C ILE A 486 -13.38 -21.30 -0.67
N TYR A 487 -12.60 -21.07 -1.73
CA TYR A 487 -12.90 -21.64 -3.04
C TYR A 487 -12.95 -23.17 -2.94
N HIS A 488 -14.07 -23.76 -3.35
CA HIS A 488 -14.37 -25.17 -3.13
C HIS A 488 -13.22 -26.09 -3.56
N ASP A 489 -12.66 -25.85 -4.74
CA ASP A 489 -11.65 -26.70 -5.34
C ASP A 489 -10.24 -26.52 -4.72
N LEU A 490 -10.04 -25.49 -3.89
CA LEU A 490 -8.83 -25.37 -3.07
C LEU A 490 -8.88 -26.26 -1.83
N LYS A 491 -10.07 -26.58 -1.30
CA LYS A 491 -10.20 -27.33 -0.04
C LYS A 491 -9.53 -28.71 -0.11
N GLU A 492 -9.61 -29.36 -1.28
CA GLU A 492 -8.99 -30.67 -1.51
C GLU A 492 -7.48 -30.58 -1.74
N GLN A 493 -6.97 -29.41 -2.11
CA GLN A 493 -5.55 -29.17 -2.38
C GLN A 493 -4.79 -28.66 -1.14
N THR A 494 -5.47 -28.04 -0.19
CA THR A 494 -4.86 -27.34 0.95
C THR A 494 -4.65 -28.24 2.16
N GLU A 495 -3.44 -28.22 2.71
CA GLU A 495 -3.17 -28.73 4.05
C GLU A 495 -3.74 -27.75 5.09
N HIS A 496 -4.32 -28.30 6.17
CA HIS A 496 -5.08 -27.53 7.15
C HIS A 496 -4.24 -26.43 7.84
N ASN A 497 -3.01 -26.73 8.26
CA ASN A 497 -2.13 -25.75 8.89
C ASN A 497 -1.69 -24.67 7.90
N SER A 498 -1.37 -25.04 6.66
CA SER A 498 -1.05 -24.08 5.59
C SER A 498 -2.18 -23.04 5.41
N LEU A 499 -3.41 -23.54 5.27
CA LEU A 499 -4.60 -22.70 5.11
C LEU A 499 -4.89 -21.86 6.37
N TYR A 500 -4.68 -22.43 7.56
CA TYR A 500 -4.83 -21.71 8.82
C TYR A 500 -3.82 -20.55 8.92
N THR A 501 -2.53 -20.81 8.70
CA THR A 501 -1.46 -19.80 8.71
C THR A 501 -1.78 -18.69 7.70
N PHE A 502 -2.14 -19.07 6.46
CA PHE A 502 -2.48 -18.12 5.39
C PHE A 502 -3.68 -17.24 5.74
N SER A 503 -4.78 -17.84 6.20
CA SER A 503 -6.00 -17.11 6.55
C SER A 503 -5.79 -16.21 7.76
N ALA A 504 -4.99 -16.64 8.74
CA ALA A 504 -4.67 -15.86 9.92
C ALA A 504 -3.86 -14.60 9.57
N ILE A 505 -2.82 -14.73 8.74
CA ILE A 505 -2.03 -13.57 8.33
C ILE A 505 -2.84 -12.63 7.42
N ALA A 506 -3.68 -13.17 6.53
CA ALA A 506 -4.58 -12.37 5.70
C ALA A 506 -5.57 -11.55 6.55
N TYR A 507 -6.17 -12.15 7.57
CA TYR A 507 -7.07 -11.45 8.48
C TYR A 507 -6.34 -10.38 9.31
N ARG A 508 -5.13 -10.65 9.80
CA ARG A 508 -4.31 -9.67 10.54
C ARG A 508 -3.98 -8.44 9.68
N CYS A 509 -3.73 -8.62 8.39
CA CYS A 509 -3.53 -7.51 7.44
C CYS A 509 -4.76 -6.58 7.36
N LEU A 510 -5.97 -7.10 7.59
CA LEU A 510 -7.24 -6.36 7.50
C LEU A 510 -7.72 -5.72 8.82
N LYS A 511 -6.86 -5.67 9.85
CA LYS A 511 -7.17 -4.97 11.11
C LYS A 511 -7.42 -3.48 10.87
N LYS A 512 -8.35 -2.91 11.63
CA LYS A 512 -8.76 -1.51 11.44
C LYS A 512 -7.65 -0.55 11.88
N ALA A 513 -7.14 -0.74 13.10
CA ALA A 513 -5.95 -0.03 13.57
C ALA A 513 -4.72 -0.53 12.78
N ARG A 514 -3.86 0.41 12.36
CA ARG A 514 -2.67 0.08 11.58
C ARG A 514 -1.59 -0.57 12.45
N GLU A 515 -1.57 -0.23 13.74
CA GLU A 515 -0.62 -0.74 14.74
C GLU A 515 -0.88 -2.22 15.05
N GLU A 516 -2.07 -2.72 14.75
CA GLU A 516 -2.42 -4.14 14.85
C GLU A 516 -2.08 -4.93 13.58
N ARG A 517 -1.73 -4.25 12.48
CA ARG A 517 -1.34 -4.92 11.23
C ARG A 517 0.12 -5.33 11.31
N PRO A 518 0.48 -6.50 10.79
CA PRO A 518 1.87 -6.95 10.76
C PRO A 518 2.69 -6.08 9.80
N PRO A 519 3.99 -5.87 10.06
CA PRO A 519 4.90 -5.38 9.03
C PRO A 519 4.94 -6.37 7.86
N ILE A 520 5.11 -5.87 6.63
CA ILE A 520 5.08 -6.72 5.43
C ILE A 520 6.15 -7.83 5.45
N ALA A 521 7.31 -7.60 6.09
CA ALA A 521 8.35 -8.62 6.26
C ALA A 521 7.87 -9.82 7.10
N GLU A 522 7.02 -9.59 8.11
CA GLU A 522 6.37 -10.68 8.86
C GLU A 522 5.37 -11.42 7.97
N VAL A 523 4.63 -10.71 7.12
CA VAL A 523 3.72 -11.34 6.15
C VAL A 523 4.47 -12.26 5.19
N VAL A 524 5.64 -11.85 4.69
CA VAL A 524 6.52 -12.72 3.87
C VAL A 524 6.84 -14.02 4.63
N LYS A 525 7.33 -13.91 5.87
CA LYS A 525 7.73 -15.06 6.69
C LYS A 525 6.55 -16.02 6.94
N GLU A 526 5.38 -15.50 7.30
CA GLU A 526 4.20 -16.32 7.58
C GLU A 526 3.68 -17.03 6.31
N LEU A 527 3.76 -16.37 5.15
CA LEU A 527 3.41 -17.01 3.87
C LEU A 527 4.43 -18.09 3.47
N GLU A 528 5.72 -17.89 3.75
CA GLU A 528 6.76 -18.91 3.56
C GLU A 528 6.52 -20.12 4.48
N ILE A 529 6.16 -19.91 5.75
CA ILE A 529 5.74 -20.97 6.67
C ILE A 529 4.52 -21.72 6.13
N ALA A 530 3.51 -21.02 5.61
CA ALA A 530 2.34 -21.65 5.00
C ALA A 530 2.72 -22.51 3.78
N LEU A 531 3.71 -22.08 2.98
CA LEU A 531 4.25 -22.86 1.86
C LEU A 531 5.05 -24.07 2.34
N GLU A 532 5.85 -23.94 3.38
CA GLU A 532 6.57 -25.05 4.01
C GLU A 532 5.60 -26.11 4.56
N GLN A 533 4.53 -25.69 5.23
CA GLN A 533 3.48 -26.61 5.72
C GLN A 533 2.82 -27.38 4.57
N GLN A 534 2.50 -26.67 3.47
CA GLN A 534 1.91 -27.28 2.27
C GLN A 534 2.87 -28.22 1.54
N THR A 535 4.15 -27.86 1.47
CA THR A 535 5.16 -28.65 0.77
C THR A 535 5.66 -29.80 1.64
N CYS A 536 5.72 -29.70 2.96
CA CYS A 536 5.97 -30.83 3.84
C CYS A 536 4.87 -31.91 3.72
N PHE A 537 3.63 -31.49 3.44
CA PHE A 537 2.55 -32.43 3.09
C PHE A 537 2.79 -33.15 1.76
N HIS A 538 3.37 -32.47 0.75
CA HIS A 538 3.68 -33.01 -0.58
C HIS A 538 5.06 -33.71 -0.68
N MET A 539 6.01 -33.35 0.18
CA MET A 539 7.34 -33.95 0.37
C MET A 539 7.28 -35.18 1.29
N ILE A 540 6.09 -35.70 1.53
CA ILE A 540 5.93 -37.14 1.72
C ILE A 540 5.66 -37.71 0.33
N PRO A 541 6.71 -38.00 -0.49
CA PRO A 541 6.49 -38.91 -1.58
C PRO A 541 5.86 -40.17 -0.99
N TYR A 542 4.79 -40.66 -1.62
CA TYR A 542 4.33 -42.04 -1.53
C TYR A 542 5.42 -43.09 -1.90
N LYS A 543 6.71 -42.70 -1.92
CA LYS A 543 7.85 -43.46 -2.41
C LYS A 543 9.13 -43.41 -1.55
N ILE A 544 9.16 -42.70 -0.41
CA ILE A 544 10.23 -42.90 0.59
C ILE A 544 9.61 -42.94 2.00
N LEU A 545 8.61 -43.78 2.17
CA LEU A 545 8.28 -44.35 3.47
C LEU A 545 8.74 -45.80 3.38
N ARG A 546 9.79 -46.20 4.12
CA ARG A 546 10.23 -47.60 4.14
C ARG A 546 9.12 -48.53 4.68
N PHE A 547 8.18 -47.95 5.42
CA PHE A 547 7.03 -48.62 6.00
C PHE A 547 5.75 -47.96 5.48
N SER A 548 4.88 -48.73 4.83
CA SER A 548 3.66 -48.23 4.17
C SER A 548 2.60 -47.62 5.12
N ASN A 549 2.85 -47.65 6.44
CA ASN A 549 1.87 -47.31 7.48
C ASN A 549 2.48 -46.33 8.49
N VAL A 550 2.77 -45.09 8.07
CA VAL A 550 2.99 -44.00 9.05
C VAL A 550 1.64 -43.68 9.68
N VAL A 551 1.51 -43.96 10.98
CA VAL A 551 0.38 -43.51 11.78
C VAL A 551 0.50 -41.99 11.92
N ARG A 552 -0.23 -41.22 11.09
CA ARG A 552 -0.47 -39.79 11.33
C ARG A 552 -1.43 -39.67 12.53
N GLY A 553 -0.88 -39.80 13.74
CA GLY A 553 -1.60 -39.55 14.98
C GLY A 553 -1.15 -38.23 15.58
N VAL A 554 -2.06 -37.27 15.70
CA VAL A 554 -1.82 -36.11 16.58
C VAL A 554 -1.69 -36.65 18.01
N MET A 555 -0.51 -36.53 18.61
CA MET A 555 -0.26 -37.04 19.97
C MET A 555 -0.95 -36.15 21.01
N HIS A 556 -2.19 -36.51 21.36
CA HIS A 556 -2.87 -36.00 22.56
C HIS A 556 -2.93 -37.05 23.66
N ASP A 557 -3.11 -38.32 23.28
CA ASP A 557 -3.17 -39.47 24.17
C ASP A 557 -2.04 -40.44 23.77
N GLY A 558 -1.35 -41.03 24.74
CA GLY A 558 -0.20 -41.92 24.50
C GLY A 558 -0.49 -43.05 23.50
N PHE A 559 0.54 -43.69 22.97
CA PHE A 559 0.41 -44.68 21.90
C PHE A 559 1.08 -46.01 22.25
N LYS A 560 0.67 -47.07 21.57
CA LYS A 560 1.26 -48.41 21.69
C LYS A 560 1.81 -48.86 20.36
N VAL A 561 3.01 -49.44 20.37
CA VAL A 561 3.66 -50.00 19.19
C VAL A 561 3.89 -51.47 19.43
N GLU A 562 3.48 -52.29 18.46
CA GLU A 562 3.78 -53.71 18.41
C GLU A 562 4.80 -53.96 17.31
N VAL A 563 5.89 -54.61 17.65
CA VAL A 563 7.12 -54.70 16.86
C VAL A 563 7.46 -56.17 16.68
N LYS A 564 7.43 -56.67 15.43
CA LYS A 564 7.77 -58.06 15.09
C LYS A 564 8.95 -58.12 14.15
N THR A 565 10.09 -58.60 14.65
CA THR A 565 11.32 -58.75 13.87
C THR A 565 11.35 -60.11 13.20
N GLN A 566 11.89 -60.20 11.97
CA GLN A 566 12.00 -61.47 11.23
C GLN A 566 13.44 -61.86 10.86
N PHE A 567 14.41 -60.94 11.01
CA PHE A 567 15.76 -61.14 10.44
C PHE A 567 16.92 -60.61 11.30
N LEU A 568 16.75 -60.51 12.63
CA LEU A 568 17.88 -60.09 13.46
C LEU A 568 18.92 -61.21 13.56
N LEU A 569 20.19 -60.86 13.35
CA LEU A 569 21.29 -61.80 13.52
C LEU A 569 21.38 -62.24 14.99
N PRO A 570 21.48 -63.56 15.27
CA PRO A 570 21.72 -64.06 16.62
C PRO A 570 23.07 -63.60 17.17
N ARG A 571 23.13 -63.42 18.49
CA ARG A 571 24.27 -62.99 19.30
C ARG A 571 24.79 -61.57 19.00
N ILE A 572 23.99 -60.76 18.32
CA ILE A 572 24.28 -59.33 18.12
C ILE A 572 23.44 -58.51 19.09
N THR A 573 24.07 -57.53 19.72
CA THR A 573 23.39 -56.54 20.55
C THR A 573 22.88 -55.41 19.66
N TYR A 574 21.56 -55.16 19.71
CA TYR A 574 20.90 -54.08 18.97
C TYR A 574 20.38 -53.01 19.92
N THR A 575 20.51 -51.74 19.53
CA THR A 575 19.71 -50.63 20.04
C THR A 575 18.31 -50.68 19.43
N VAL A 576 17.28 -50.43 20.22
CA VAL A 576 15.90 -50.23 19.79
C VAL A 576 15.65 -48.74 19.78
N ASN A 577 15.43 -48.16 18.61
CA ASN A 577 15.32 -46.72 18.45
C ASN A 577 13.94 -46.32 17.91
N LEU A 578 13.31 -45.31 18.51
CA LEU A 578 12.12 -44.68 17.95
C LEU A 578 12.56 -43.62 16.94
N VAL A 579 11.98 -43.67 15.73
CA VAL A 579 12.22 -42.72 14.65
C VAL A 579 11.02 -41.81 14.51
N PHE A 580 11.22 -40.50 14.64
CA PHE A 580 10.13 -39.53 14.71
C PHE A 580 10.53 -38.13 14.21
N LYS A 581 9.54 -37.25 14.00
CA LYS A 581 9.72 -35.83 13.66
C LYS A 581 8.73 -34.99 14.45
N HIS A 582 8.97 -33.69 14.66
CA HIS A 582 7.99 -32.80 15.28
C HIS A 582 7.86 -31.44 14.59
N SER A 583 6.73 -30.77 14.80
CA SER A 583 6.29 -29.57 14.06
C SER A 583 6.84 -28.22 14.54
N GLY A 584 7.74 -28.19 15.52
CA GLY A 584 8.31 -26.94 16.06
C GLY A 584 9.82 -26.91 15.84
N MET A 585 10.34 -25.96 15.06
CA MET A 585 11.79 -25.86 14.84
C MET A 585 12.49 -25.26 16.06
N ASP A 586 13.36 -26.04 16.67
CA ASP A 586 14.80 -25.78 16.76
C ASP A 586 15.43 -27.13 17.13
N HIS A 587 16.73 -27.30 16.93
CA HIS A 587 17.55 -28.50 17.13
C HIS A 587 17.60 -29.06 18.58
N GLY A 588 16.48 -29.02 19.32
CA GLY A 588 16.32 -29.54 20.65
C GLY A 588 16.36 -31.06 20.65
N THR A 589 17.52 -31.60 21.02
CA THR A 589 17.73 -33.04 21.24
C THR A 589 16.97 -33.57 22.47
N HIS A 590 16.31 -32.70 23.23
CA HIS A 590 15.71 -33.01 24.54
C HIS A 590 14.19 -33.21 24.48
N ILE A 591 13.75 -34.40 24.06
CA ILE A 591 12.32 -34.76 24.02
C ILE A 591 12.10 -35.93 24.98
N PRO A 592 11.49 -35.72 26.15
CA PRO A 592 11.36 -36.76 27.17
C PRO A 592 10.21 -37.72 26.83
N PHE A 593 10.47 -38.75 26.02
CA PHE A 593 9.52 -39.85 25.87
C PHE A 593 9.52 -40.70 27.13
N LYS A 594 8.34 -40.90 27.72
CA LYS A 594 8.15 -41.87 28.80
C LYS A 594 7.51 -43.13 28.24
N PHE A 595 8.21 -44.24 28.31
CA PHE A 595 7.83 -45.49 27.65
C PHE A 595 8.00 -46.71 28.56
N LYS A 596 7.37 -47.82 28.20
CA LYS A 596 7.46 -49.09 28.91
C LYS A 596 7.36 -50.25 27.91
N PHE A 597 8.25 -51.23 27.99
CA PHE A 597 8.07 -52.50 27.30
C PHE A 597 7.13 -53.41 28.10
N ASP A 598 6.39 -54.29 27.42
CA ASP A 598 5.40 -55.18 28.07
C ASP A 598 5.99 -56.04 29.21
N ALA A 599 7.27 -56.44 29.07
CA ALA A 599 8.00 -57.21 30.06
C ALA A 599 8.47 -56.39 31.28
N ASP A 600 8.41 -55.06 31.22
CA ASP A 600 8.93 -54.17 32.26
C ASP A 600 7.88 -53.86 33.34
N LYS A 601 8.33 -53.75 34.60
CA LYS A 601 7.47 -53.36 35.72
C LYS A 601 7.24 -51.84 35.81
N CYS A 602 8.16 -51.03 35.30
CA CYS A 602 8.17 -49.57 35.44
C CYS A 602 8.38 -48.86 34.10
N TYR A 603 7.97 -47.59 34.02
CA TYR A 603 8.26 -46.72 32.88
C TYR A 603 9.69 -46.17 32.92
N SER A 604 10.32 -46.04 31.76
CA SER A 604 11.61 -45.40 31.55
C SER A 604 11.45 -44.09 30.78
N ASN A 605 12.43 -43.19 30.89
CA ASN A 605 12.49 -41.95 30.12
C ASN A 605 13.62 -42.04 29.11
N ALA A 606 13.34 -41.71 27.85
CA ALA A 606 14.38 -41.42 26.87
C ALA A 606 14.35 -39.92 26.59
N CYS A 607 15.51 -39.27 26.76
CA CYS A 607 15.60 -37.82 26.74
C CYS A 607 16.49 -37.26 25.63
N ILE A 608 17.40 -38.05 25.05
CA ILE A 608 18.39 -37.56 24.10
C ILE A 608 18.11 -38.16 22.72
N SER A 609 17.75 -37.32 21.78
CA SER A 609 17.59 -37.67 20.37
C SER A 609 18.76 -37.17 19.54
N HIS A 610 19.06 -37.86 18.44
CA HIS A 610 20.04 -37.44 17.45
C HIS A 610 19.39 -37.30 16.08
N VAL A 611 19.92 -36.40 15.25
CA VAL A 611 19.43 -36.15 13.89
C VAL A 611 20.08 -37.16 12.94
N ARG A 612 19.26 -37.82 12.12
CA ARG A 612 19.68 -38.72 11.04
C ARG A 612 20.02 -37.94 9.77
N GLU A 613 20.71 -38.58 8.83
CA GLU A 613 21.04 -38.01 7.53
C GLU A 613 19.81 -37.60 6.70
N ASP A 614 18.68 -38.31 6.88
CA ASP A 614 17.38 -38.02 6.24
C ASP A 614 16.55 -36.94 6.95
N GLY A 615 17.11 -36.31 7.99
CA GLY A 615 16.45 -35.24 8.76
C GLY A 615 15.39 -35.72 9.75
N TRP A 616 15.23 -37.03 9.97
CA TRP A 616 14.41 -37.56 11.05
C TRP A 616 15.18 -37.59 12.38
N LEU A 617 14.47 -37.49 13.50
CA LEU A 617 15.04 -37.67 14.82
C LEU A 617 14.98 -39.14 15.21
N MET A 618 16.03 -39.59 15.89
CA MET A 618 16.13 -40.93 16.44
C MET A 618 16.43 -40.86 17.93
N ILE A 619 15.69 -41.62 18.73
CA ILE A 619 15.91 -41.73 20.17
C ILE A 619 16.05 -43.20 20.59
N GLU A 620 17.13 -43.50 21.30
CA GLU A 620 17.39 -44.85 21.82
C GLU A 620 16.48 -45.13 23.02
N LEU A 621 15.74 -46.24 22.96
CA LEU A 621 14.85 -46.69 24.03
C LEU A 621 15.56 -47.71 24.94
N ARG A 622 16.24 -48.69 24.34
CA ARG A 622 16.91 -49.79 25.06
C ARG A 622 17.87 -50.53 24.14
N GLN A 623 18.85 -51.24 24.72
CA GLN A 623 19.65 -52.25 24.04
C GLN A 623 19.22 -53.66 24.43
N PHE A 624 19.27 -54.60 23.49
CA PHE A 624 19.08 -56.02 23.78
C PHE A 624 19.97 -56.90 22.89
N THR A 625 20.39 -58.03 23.42
CA THR A 625 21.11 -59.05 22.66
C THR A 625 20.11 -60.02 22.04
N SER A 626 20.12 -60.11 20.71
CA SER A 626 19.30 -61.06 19.96
C SER A 626 19.85 -62.48 20.17
N TYR A 627 19.02 -63.45 20.56
CA TYR A 627 19.42 -64.88 20.62
C TYR A 627 18.68 -65.75 19.60
N ARG A 628 17.70 -65.19 18.91
CA ARG A 628 16.81 -65.84 17.93
C ARG A 628 16.52 -64.85 16.79
N LYS A 629 16.10 -65.33 15.62
CA LYS A 629 15.83 -64.44 14.48
C LYS A 629 14.61 -63.56 14.66
N GLU A 630 13.65 -64.04 15.45
CA GLU A 630 12.36 -63.41 15.67
C GLU A 630 12.21 -62.95 17.12
N HIS A 631 11.79 -61.71 17.28
CA HIS A 631 11.43 -61.09 18.55
C HIS A 631 10.16 -60.28 18.36
N GLU A 632 9.29 -60.34 19.36
CA GLU A 632 8.07 -59.55 19.45
C GLU A 632 8.16 -58.64 20.67
N PHE A 633 7.99 -57.33 20.45
CA PHE A 633 7.94 -56.34 21.50
C PHE A 633 6.62 -55.59 21.45
N LYS A 634 6.06 -55.29 22.62
CA LYS A 634 5.02 -54.28 22.76
C LYS A 634 5.57 -53.15 23.60
N ILE A 635 5.46 -51.93 23.09
CA ILE A 635 5.98 -50.72 23.72
C ILE A 635 4.82 -49.76 23.91
N GLU A 636 4.62 -49.31 25.14
CA GLU A 636 3.62 -48.31 25.51
C GLU A 636 4.31 -46.98 25.81
N PHE A 637 3.87 -45.91 25.17
CA PHE A 637 4.34 -44.55 25.37
C PHE A 637 3.25 -43.72 26.04
N LEU A 638 3.62 -42.98 27.08
CA LEU A 638 2.70 -42.07 27.78
C LEU A 638 2.57 -40.72 27.06
N PRO A 639 1.47 -39.98 27.29
CA PRO A 639 1.32 -38.61 26.81
C PRO A 639 2.48 -37.72 27.29
N LEU A 640 2.96 -36.85 26.41
CA LEU A 640 3.92 -35.81 26.78
C LEU A 640 3.18 -34.68 27.53
N PHE A 641 3.65 -34.32 28.73
CA PHE A 641 3.04 -33.26 29.53
C PHE A 641 3.07 -31.92 28.78
N ARG A 642 1.94 -31.19 28.77
CA ARG A 642 1.82 -29.86 28.16
C ARG A 642 2.82 -28.87 28.77
N ILE A 643 3.86 -28.52 28.03
CA ILE A 643 4.68 -27.33 28.33
C ILE A 643 4.30 -26.28 27.29
N SER A 644 3.53 -25.28 27.73
CA SER A 644 3.17 -24.02 27.06
C SER A 644 2.47 -24.09 25.69
N SER A 645 2.00 -22.93 25.22
CA SER A 645 0.82 -22.69 24.38
C SER A 645 0.93 -23.00 22.88
N SER A 646 1.67 -24.03 22.49
CA SER A 646 1.72 -24.52 21.10
C SER A 646 1.66 -26.06 21.09
N THR A 647 0.66 -26.62 20.41
CA THR A 647 0.53 -28.08 20.28
C THR A 647 1.65 -28.60 19.37
N ILE A 648 2.77 -29.04 19.93
CA ILE A 648 3.83 -29.70 19.18
C ILE A 648 3.27 -31.04 18.68
N GLN A 649 3.15 -31.20 17.36
CA GLN A 649 2.73 -32.46 16.74
C GLN A 649 3.95 -33.34 16.51
N TYR A 650 3.83 -34.62 16.82
CA TYR A 650 4.85 -35.63 16.58
C TYR A 650 4.40 -36.58 15.47
N PHE A 651 5.32 -36.91 14.56
CA PHE A 651 5.13 -37.88 13.49
C PHE A 651 6.05 -39.07 13.76
N ILE A 652 5.52 -40.30 13.74
CA ILE A 652 6.30 -41.52 14.01
C ILE A 652 6.51 -42.27 12.70
N ASP A 653 7.77 -42.52 12.33
CA ASP A 653 8.11 -43.37 11.18
C ASP A 653 8.09 -44.85 11.57
N GLY A 654 8.69 -45.20 12.72
CA GLY A 654 8.71 -46.57 13.21
C GLY A 654 9.78 -46.84 14.26
N ILE A 655 10.13 -48.12 14.42
CA ILE A 655 11.21 -48.59 15.30
C ILE A 655 12.36 -49.11 14.45
N GLU A 656 13.57 -48.59 14.68
CA GLU A 656 14.80 -49.01 14.01
C GLU A 656 15.75 -49.74 14.96
N PHE A 657 16.26 -50.88 14.50
CA PHE A 657 17.25 -51.68 15.21
C PHE A 657 18.65 -51.42 14.66
N ARG A 658 19.60 -50.96 15.49
CA ARG A 658 21.01 -50.79 15.07
C ARG A 658 21.96 -51.64 15.91
N PRO A 659 22.86 -52.43 15.31
CA PRO A 659 23.84 -53.20 16.06
C PRO A 659 24.82 -52.28 16.81
N VAL A 660 25.19 -52.63 18.04
CA VAL A 660 26.07 -51.84 18.94
C VAL A 660 27.55 -52.06 18.63
N GLU A 661 27.94 -53.19 18.05
CA GLU A 661 29.34 -53.54 17.76
C GLU A 661 29.68 -53.40 16.25
N TYR A 662 30.59 -52.43 15.96
CA TYR A 662 31.50 -52.17 14.82
C TYR A 662 31.45 -53.10 13.59
N TYR A 663 31.61 -52.76 12.29
CA TYR A 663 32.06 -51.62 11.46
C TYR A 663 31.44 -51.88 10.06
N GLY A 664 30.96 -50.86 9.34
CA GLY A 664 31.02 -50.85 7.87
C GLY A 664 30.07 -51.74 7.03
N MET A 665 28.85 -52.06 7.47
CA MET A 665 27.81 -52.57 6.55
C MET A 665 26.43 -52.01 6.90
N GLU A 666 25.83 -51.23 6.00
CA GLU A 666 24.41 -50.87 6.04
C GLU A 666 23.55 -52.08 5.66
N PHE A 667 22.64 -52.50 6.54
CA PHE A 667 21.59 -53.46 6.20
C PHE A 667 20.22 -52.81 6.36
N GLN A 668 19.45 -52.76 5.27
CA GLN A 668 18.04 -52.38 5.29
C GLN A 668 17.19 -53.60 5.69
N TRP A 669 16.39 -53.48 6.76
CA TRP A 669 15.42 -54.50 7.15
C TRP A 669 13.99 -53.93 7.10
N LYS A 670 13.07 -54.72 6.54
CA LYS A 670 11.64 -54.40 6.36
C LYS A 670 10.85 -55.04 7.51
N MET A 671 9.91 -54.30 8.11
CA MET A 671 9.05 -54.78 9.19
C MET A 671 7.60 -54.29 8.99
N GLU A 672 6.63 -55.16 9.22
CA GLU A 672 5.21 -54.89 9.05
C GLU A 672 4.53 -54.57 10.40
N LEU A 673 3.79 -53.45 10.42
CA LEU A 673 2.87 -53.09 11.51
C LEU A 673 1.56 -53.85 11.32
N VAL A 674 1.18 -54.70 12.29
CA VAL A 674 -0.13 -55.37 12.33
C VAL A 674 -0.99 -54.68 13.39
N THR A 675 -2.00 -53.90 12.98
CA THR A 675 -2.99 -53.32 13.89
C THR A 675 -4.29 -54.11 13.84
N GLY A 676 -4.64 -54.81 14.92
CA GLY A 676 -5.90 -55.56 15.02
C GLY A 676 -7.06 -54.74 15.58
N ARG A 677 -7.97 -54.28 14.69
CA ARG A 677 -9.46 -54.35 14.77
C ARG A 677 -10.07 -53.68 13.51
N THR A 678 -10.68 -54.51 12.66
CA THR A 678 -11.00 -54.40 11.21
C THR A 678 -12.43 -53.88 10.88
N PRO A 679 -12.79 -53.60 9.59
CA PRO A 679 -13.11 -54.64 8.60
C PRO A 679 -12.25 -54.60 7.32
N CYS A 680 -11.68 -55.77 7.00
CA CYS A 680 -11.23 -56.29 5.71
C CYS A 680 -10.52 -55.37 4.69
N CYS A 681 -9.22 -55.63 4.49
CA CYS A 681 -8.68 -56.07 3.20
C CYS A 681 -7.43 -56.93 3.43
N VAL A 682 -7.45 -58.13 2.86
CA VAL A 682 -6.33 -59.06 2.66
C VAL A 682 -5.56 -58.60 1.40
N PHE A 683 -4.24 -58.79 1.31
CA PHE A 683 -3.58 -59.43 0.15
C PHE A 683 -2.10 -59.77 0.43
N LYS A 684 -1.70 -60.87 -0.20
CA LYS A 684 -0.43 -61.63 -0.15
C LYS A 684 0.57 -61.18 -1.22
N GLY A 685 1.86 -61.49 -0.98
CA GLY A 685 2.92 -61.77 -1.98
C GLY A 685 3.67 -60.54 -2.49
N LEU A 686 4.99 -60.55 -2.67
CA LEU A 686 6.00 -61.61 -2.87
C LEU A 686 7.16 -61.48 -1.89
#